data_AF-A0A0D3CYI5-F1
#
_entry.id   AF-A0A0D3CYI5-F1
#
_cell.length_a   1.000
_cell.length_b   1.000
_cell.length_c   1.000
_cell.angle_alpha   90.00
_cell.angle_beta   90.00
_cell.angle_gamma   90.00
#
_symmetry.space_group_name_H-M   'P 1'
#
loop_
_entity.id
_entity.type
_entity.pdbx_description
1 polymer ?
#
loop_
_entity_poly.entity_id
_entity_poly.type
_entity_poly.pdbx_seq_one_letter_code
_entity_poly.pdbx_strand_id
1 'polypeptide(L)'
;MFHCGNITAGFPFSGGTRHESCGHSLLKLRCSKNTTSLIISNHPYEVLHIDEASKTLRLAIADLRDSFCNATFADATLPPEIFEVSQMYKNLTVFHHCDSKLPYRSSYTCPGIGPIVVSETRDRDFHDSCGECFTVIVPKSFVPEEKELNMTNLESVLSKGFEVKVKIDETACQECSSNHGTHQPSADELYRRCSAPFSCGDQSGLLYPFWIPDREECGHPEFKLDCHSSVAEINICSVKYRILAADYTPRDIRLARSDYIGGLCPQHPINDPFTQNVFALAGDAGMISIYHECTPEFLQSVSPYVGDLDCEVNEKSYYVTRNLSSPLKDLGGTCKRNVSIPASGPALNTLQKSASRDNLKKALKEGFKVEFHRECSMCMDSGGACGYKKGSNNFLCYCKDHIHSHTCGNKDAGISSPAKAGMEYAFGFVGIILIAGALGVARGLEYLHHGCRTRIVHFDIKPQNVLLDHNLCPKVSDFGLAKLCGRKESILSLLDTRGTIGYIAPEVFSRVYGQVSHKSDVYSYGMLVLEMIGSRAKPSTEETASTKSSVYFPEWIYTDLEMGDSGRPKGNGINFQEEEIAKKMTLVGLWCIQSSPSDRPSMDRVVEMMEGSLDALDVPPKPVLQVPLLESSTLSEDISVYTEVCSVNTV
;
A
#
# COMPACT_ATOMS: atom_id res chain seq x y z
N MET A 1 0.62 30.04 21.09
CA MET A 1 1.88 30.70 20.68
C MET A 1 3.05 29.80 21.07
N PHE A 2 4.13 29.82 20.31
CA PHE A 2 5.37 29.08 20.60
C PHE A 2 6.58 29.90 20.13
N HIS A 3 7.76 29.59 20.67
CA HIS A 3 9.02 30.24 20.27
C HIS A 3 9.79 29.36 19.29
N CYS A 4 10.32 29.98 18.24
CA CYS A 4 11.16 29.34 17.24
C CYS A 4 12.28 30.32 16.88
N GLY A 5 13.50 30.05 17.35
CA GLY A 5 14.61 31.00 17.25
C GLY A 5 14.27 32.33 17.91
N ASN A 6 14.38 33.44 17.17
CA ASN A 6 14.07 34.78 17.66
C ASN A 6 12.61 35.22 17.39
N ILE A 7 11.79 34.34 16.83
CA ILE A 7 10.40 34.64 16.44
C ILE A 7 9.44 33.94 17.40
N THR A 8 8.37 34.64 17.77
CA THR A 8 7.22 34.05 18.46
C THR A 8 6.09 33.90 17.46
N ALA A 9 5.57 32.69 17.31
CA ALA A 9 4.57 32.38 16.28
C ALA A 9 3.34 31.67 16.85
N GLY A 10 2.21 31.93 16.22
CA GLY A 10 0.89 31.36 16.52
C GLY A 10 0.41 30.44 15.42
N PHE A 11 -0.88 30.09 15.46
CA PHE A 11 -1.53 29.51 14.27
C PHE A 11 -1.48 30.58 13.15
N PRO A 12 -1.16 30.22 11.89
CA PRO A 12 -1.14 28.88 11.28
C PRO A 12 0.23 28.18 11.27
N PHE A 13 1.23 28.69 11.97
CA PHE A 13 2.60 28.14 11.96
C PHE A 13 2.74 26.93 12.90
N SER A 14 3.60 25.99 12.50
CA SER A 14 4.07 24.85 13.30
C SER A 14 5.61 24.84 13.36
N GLY A 15 6.21 24.00 14.22
CA GLY A 15 7.66 23.89 14.36
C GLY A 15 8.16 24.09 15.78
N GLY A 16 9.46 23.82 16.00
CA GLY A 16 10.07 23.87 17.34
C GLY A 16 9.38 22.93 18.31
N THR A 17 8.80 23.47 19.39
CA THR A 17 8.05 22.69 20.39
C THR A 17 6.59 22.44 20.01
N ARG A 18 6.10 23.00 18.89
CA ARG A 18 4.72 22.84 18.43
C ARG A 18 4.64 21.73 17.38
N HIS A 19 3.79 20.75 17.65
CA HIS A 19 3.58 19.58 16.78
C HIS A 19 3.13 20.00 15.37
N GLU A 20 3.56 19.23 14.36
CA GLU A 20 3.38 19.57 12.94
C GLU A 20 1.90 19.63 12.53
N SER A 21 1.08 18.78 13.13
CA SER A 21 -0.38 18.76 12.91
C SER A 21 -1.11 20.01 13.40
N CYS A 22 -0.47 20.88 14.19
CA CYS A 22 -1.09 22.07 14.75
C CYS A 22 -0.92 23.32 13.87
N GLY A 23 -0.43 23.18 12.63
CA GLY A 23 -0.24 24.28 11.68
C GLY A 23 -0.32 23.79 10.22
N HIS A 24 -0.21 24.71 9.28
CA HIS A 24 -0.26 24.42 7.86
C HIS A 24 1.04 23.73 7.39
N SER A 25 0.93 22.73 6.50
CA SER A 25 2.06 21.93 5.96
C SER A 25 3.20 22.81 5.42
N LEU A 26 2.83 23.82 4.60
CA LEU A 26 3.74 24.79 3.98
C LEU A 26 4.24 25.92 4.92
N LEU A 27 3.80 25.98 6.18
CA LEU A 27 4.16 27.03 7.15
C LEU A 27 4.94 26.48 8.35
N LYS A 28 5.64 25.37 8.15
CA LYS A 28 6.48 24.72 9.16
C LYS A 28 7.81 25.48 9.35
N LEU A 29 7.93 26.17 10.48
CA LEU A 29 9.13 26.90 10.85
C LEU A 29 10.25 25.94 11.28
N ARG A 30 11.46 26.22 10.77
CA ARG A 30 12.71 25.56 11.17
C ARG A 30 13.43 26.47 12.14
N CYS A 31 13.66 25.95 13.35
CA CYS A 31 14.19 26.72 14.46
C CYS A 31 15.67 26.39 14.65
N SER A 32 16.52 27.42 14.56
CA SER A 32 17.88 27.40 15.10
C SER A 32 17.95 28.33 16.31
N LYS A 33 19.04 28.29 17.08
CA LYS A 33 19.15 29.05 18.35
C LYS A 33 18.84 30.54 18.20
N ASN A 34 19.25 31.17 17.09
CA ASN A 34 19.07 32.60 16.85
C ASN A 34 18.31 32.95 15.55
N THR A 35 18.01 31.98 14.70
CA THR A 35 17.42 32.21 13.38
C THR A 35 16.19 31.32 13.16
N THR A 36 15.26 31.84 12.38
CA THR A 36 14.00 31.19 12.04
C THR A 36 13.91 31.14 10.53
N SER A 37 13.75 29.95 9.96
CA SER A 37 13.62 29.78 8.51
C SER A 37 12.39 28.97 8.14
N LEU A 38 11.97 29.10 6.90
CA LEU A 38 10.85 28.39 6.29
C LEU A 38 11.27 27.93 4.90
N ILE A 39 10.81 26.77 4.45
CA ILE A 39 11.01 26.33 3.08
C ILE A 39 9.70 26.51 2.31
N ILE A 40 9.75 27.27 1.22
CA ILE A 40 8.62 27.51 0.33
C ILE A 40 9.04 27.10 -1.08
N SER A 41 8.28 26.21 -1.73
CA SER A 41 8.59 25.71 -3.08
C SER A 41 10.04 25.22 -3.22
N ASN A 42 10.54 24.46 -2.24
CA ASN A 42 11.93 23.99 -2.12
C ASN A 42 13.02 25.07 -1.95
N HIS A 43 12.66 26.34 -1.79
CA HIS A 43 13.61 27.43 -1.55
C HIS A 43 13.65 27.81 -0.07
N PRO A 44 14.84 27.98 0.53
CA PRO A 44 14.99 28.43 1.90
C PRO A 44 14.76 29.94 2.03
N TYR A 45 13.84 30.31 2.91
CA TYR A 45 13.59 31.70 3.31
C TYR A 45 13.93 31.88 4.77
N GLU A 46 14.52 33.01 5.11
CA GLU A 46 14.62 33.48 6.48
C GLU A 46 13.36 34.28 6.85
N VAL A 47 12.82 34.00 8.03
CA VAL A 47 11.66 34.68 8.58
C VAL A 47 12.14 35.80 9.50
N LEU A 48 12.10 37.04 9.00
CA LEU A 48 12.60 38.21 9.72
C LEU A 48 11.61 38.73 10.76
N HIS A 49 10.32 38.63 10.46
CA HIS A 49 9.26 39.10 11.36
C HIS A 49 7.93 38.39 11.04
N ILE A 50 7.11 38.17 12.07
CA ILE A 50 5.71 37.73 11.93
C ILE A 50 4.83 38.71 12.71
N ASP A 51 3.93 39.39 12.00
CA ASP A 51 2.83 40.11 12.62
C ASP A 51 1.65 39.16 12.82
N GLU A 52 1.38 38.81 14.08
CA GLU A 52 0.33 37.87 14.44
C GLU A 52 -1.08 38.44 14.28
N ALA A 53 -1.26 39.75 14.30
CA ALA A 53 -2.57 40.39 14.15
C ALA A 53 -2.98 40.44 12.67
N SER A 54 -2.06 40.82 11.78
CA SER A 54 -2.34 40.89 10.34
C SER A 54 -2.00 39.60 9.58
N LYS A 55 -1.34 38.64 10.25
CA LYS A 55 -0.79 37.41 9.65
C LYS A 55 0.16 37.71 8.50
N THR A 56 0.96 38.76 8.66
CA THR A 56 1.95 39.19 7.68
C THR A 56 3.34 38.69 8.08
N LEU A 57 4.05 38.07 7.15
CA LEU A 57 5.46 37.73 7.32
C LEU A 57 6.33 38.73 6.57
N ARG A 58 7.49 39.03 7.14
CA ARG A 58 8.61 39.60 6.41
C ARG A 58 9.63 38.51 6.12
N LEU A 59 9.84 38.20 4.83
CA LEU A 59 10.69 37.11 4.35
C LEU A 59 11.88 37.66 3.58
N ALA A 60 13.03 37.00 3.73
CA ALA A 60 14.19 37.21 2.87
C ALA A 60 14.64 35.87 2.29
N ILE A 61 15.10 35.85 1.04
CA ILE A 61 15.68 34.66 0.42
C ILE A 61 17.02 34.40 1.12
N ALA A 62 17.18 33.21 1.72
CA ALA A 62 18.33 32.94 2.59
C ALA A 62 19.66 33.06 1.84
N ASP A 63 19.71 32.58 0.59
CA ASP A 63 20.93 32.55 -0.23
C ASP A 63 21.35 33.94 -0.73
N LEU A 64 20.43 34.91 -0.78
CA LEU A 64 20.67 36.27 -1.28
C LEU A 64 20.97 37.29 -0.18
N ARG A 65 21.15 36.84 1.06
CA ARG A 65 21.38 37.72 2.22
C ARG A 65 22.85 38.10 2.40
N ASP A 66 23.75 37.24 1.97
CA ASP A 66 25.19 37.48 1.97
C ASP A 66 25.60 38.13 0.63
N SER A 67 26.84 37.90 0.16
CA SER A 67 27.28 38.47 -1.11
C SER A 67 26.47 37.91 -2.28
N PHE A 68 25.82 38.79 -3.05
CA PHE A 68 24.99 38.42 -4.19
C PHE A 68 25.76 37.59 -5.23
N CYS A 69 27.05 37.92 -5.44
CA CYS A 69 27.92 37.21 -6.38
C CYS A 69 28.31 35.79 -5.96
N ASN A 70 28.04 35.38 -4.73
CA ASN A 70 28.31 34.03 -4.23
C ASN A 70 27.03 33.21 -4.06
N ALA A 71 25.87 33.79 -4.37
CA ALA A 71 24.59 33.14 -4.17
C ALA A 71 24.27 32.13 -5.27
N THR A 72 23.45 31.14 -4.92
CA THR A 72 22.78 30.26 -5.87
C THR A 72 21.54 30.96 -6.43
N PHE A 73 21.52 31.16 -7.74
CA PHE A 73 20.39 31.78 -8.43
C PHE A 73 19.37 30.72 -8.82
N ALA A 74 18.20 30.77 -8.19
CA ALA A 74 17.07 29.91 -8.52
C ALA A 74 15.78 30.73 -8.48
N ASP A 75 14.84 30.43 -9.37
CA ASP A 75 13.58 31.16 -9.42
C ASP A 75 12.70 30.77 -8.24
N ALA A 76 12.47 31.74 -7.36
CA ALA A 76 11.77 31.52 -6.11
C ALA A 76 10.33 32.02 -6.25
N THR A 77 9.40 31.12 -6.54
CA THR A 77 7.97 31.45 -6.68
C THR A 77 7.21 31.14 -5.40
N LEU A 78 6.43 32.13 -4.92
CA LEU A 78 5.52 31.96 -3.79
C LEU A 78 4.17 31.42 -4.27
N PRO A 79 3.63 30.34 -3.64
CA PRO A 79 2.31 29.83 -3.95
C PRO A 79 1.21 30.88 -3.71
N PRO A 80 0.50 31.35 -4.77
CA PRO A 80 -0.51 32.40 -4.64
C PRO A 80 -1.76 31.97 -3.86
N GLU A 81 -1.93 30.65 -3.65
CA GLU A 81 -3.01 30.07 -2.85
C GLU A 81 -2.88 30.45 -1.37
N ILE A 82 -1.64 30.62 -0.88
CA ILE A 82 -1.35 30.85 0.54
C ILE A 82 -0.74 32.23 0.78
N PHE A 83 0.05 32.75 -0.16
CA PHE A 83 0.73 34.02 0.02
C PHE A 83 0.15 35.11 -0.88
N GLU A 84 -0.14 36.25 -0.29
CA GLU A 84 -0.44 37.49 -1.00
C GLU A 84 0.73 38.46 -0.80
N VAL A 85 1.46 38.74 -1.88
CA VAL A 85 2.55 39.73 -1.84
C VAL A 85 1.95 41.11 -1.67
N SER A 86 2.48 41.88 -0.71
CA SER A 86 1.98 43.23 -0.44
C SER A 86 2.10 44.13 -1.67
N GLN A 87 1.08 44.96 -1.91
CA GLN A 87 1.04 45.91 -3.02
C GLN A 87 2.15 46.95 -2.98
N MET A 88 2.92 47.04 -1.90
CA MET A 88 4.11 47.90 -1.78
C MET A 88 5.34 47.32 -2.48
N TYR A 89 5.27 46.08 -2.96
CA TYR A 89 6.38 45.38 -3.61
C TYR A 89 6.08 45.11 -5.09
N LYS A 90 7.14 44.87 -5.86
CA LYS A 90 7.09 44.50 -7.28
C LYS A 90 8.10 43.41 -7.57
N ASN A 91 7.84 42.66 -8.64
CA ASN A 91 8.78 41.68 -9.16
C ASN A 91 9.85 42.39 -10.01
N LEU A 92 11.08 41.95 -9.85
CA LEU A 92 12.24 42.45 -10.56
C LEU A 92 12.98 41.25 -11.13
N THR A 93 13.25 41.26 -12.44
CA THR A 93 13.97 40.16 -13.10
C THR A 93 15.45 40.46 -13.08
N VAL A 94 16.25 39.52 -12.61
CA VAL A 94 17.70 39.57 -12.65
C VAL A 94 18.21 38.61 -13.71
N PHE A 95 19.01 39.12 -14.64
CA PHE A 95 19.68 38.38 -15.69
C PHE A 95 21.16 38.21 -15.32
N HIS A 96 21.68 37.01 -15.47
CA HIS A 96 23.08 36.69 -15.20
C HIS A 96 23.72 35.91 -16.35
N HIS A 97 25.05 35.82 -16.33
CA HIS A 97 25.83 35.24 -17.43
C HIS A 97 25.55 35.96 -18.76
N CYS A 98 25.51 37.29 -18.69
CA CYS A 98 25.29 38.16 -19.84
C CYS A 98 26.56 38.32 -20.69
N ASP A 99 26.41 38.54 -22.01
CA ASP A 99 27.56 38.76 -22.89
C ASP A 99 28.27 40.08 -22.55
N SER A 100 29.49 39.96 -22.04
CA SER A 100 30.41 41.07 -21.72
C SER A 100 30.67 42.06 -22.86
N LYS A 101 30.35 41.71 -24.11
CA LYS A 101 30.58 42.56 -25.29
C LYS A 101 29.42 43.50 -25.60
N LEU A 102 28.26 43.31 -24.98
CA LEU A 102 27.07 44.13 -25.22
C LEU A 102 26.97 45.29 -24.21
N PRO A 103 26.64 46.52 -24.67
CA PRO A 103 26.53 47.67 -23.79
C PRO A 103 25.17 47.67 -23.05
N TYR A 104 25.15 47.14 -21.84
CA TYR A 104 23.99 47.24 -20.95
C TYR A 104 23.92 48.62 -20.30
N ARG A 105 22.72 49.22 -20.25
CA ARG A 105 22.52 50.57 -19.67
C ARG A 105 22.83 50.65 -18.17
N SER A 106 22.62 49.56 -17.43
CA SER A 106 22.87 49.46 -16.00
C SER A 106 23.24 48.01 -15.69
N SER A 107 24.49 47.76 -15.30
CA SER A 107 24.98 46.41 -15.01
C SER A 107 26.03 46.39 -13.90
N TYR A 108 26.24 45.22 -13.30
CA TYR A 108 27.29 44.98 -12.31
C TYR A 108 28.02 43.68 -12.67
N THR A 109 29.36 43.65 -12.58
CA THR A 109 30.12 42.44 -12.94
C THR A 109 30.51 41.65 -11.70
N CYS A 110 29.98 40.43 -11.58
CA CYS A 110 30.35 39.50 -10.51
C CYS A 110 31.57 38.65 -10.93
N PRO A 111 32.57 38.46 -10.05
CA PRO A 111 33.68 37.53 -10.29
C PRO A 111 33.16 36.12 -10.56
N GLY A 112 33.50 35.53 -11.72
CA GLY A 112 33.11 34.17 -12.10
C GLY A 112 31.73 34.02 -12.76
N ILE A 113 30.80 34.96 -12.58
CA ILE A 113 29.44 34.95 -13.17
C ILE A 113 29.34 35.88 -14.40
N GLY A 114 30.13 36.96 -14.43
CA GLY A 114 30.08 37.97 -15.48
C GLY A 114 29.08 39.10 -15.19
N PRO A 115 28.69 39.89 -16.21
CA PRO A 115 27.74 40.99 -16.06
C PRO A 115 26.36 40.52 -15.62
N ILE A 116 25.77 41.26 -14.69
CA ILE A 116 24.44 41.09 -14.15
C ILE A 116 23.62 42.33 -14.50
N VAL A 117 22.41 42.10 -15.00
CA VAL A 117 21.49 43.15 -15.46
C VAL A 117 20.16 42.95 -14.74
N VAL A 118 19.51 44.05 -14.39
CA VAL A 118 18.27 44.03 -13.63
C VAL A 118 17.21 44.83 -14.37
N SER A 119 16.03 44.24 -14.57
CA SER A 119 14.93 44.84 -15.33
C SER A 119 13.58 44.61 -14.68
N GLU A 120 12.70 45.61 -14.78
CA GLU A 120 11.29 45.50 -14.38
C GLU A 120 10.43 44.82 -15.45
N THR A 121 10.86 44.87 -16.72
CA THR A 121 10.22 44.18 -17.84
C THR A 121 11.01 42.94 -18.22
N ARG A 122 10.32 41.85 -18.55
CA ARG A 122 10.91 40.73 -19.32
C ARG A 122 11.13 41.20 -20.75
N ASP A 123 12.12 42.07 -20.94
CA ASP A 123 12.46 42.59 -22.25
C ASP A 123 13.08 41.46 -23.08
N ARG A 124 12.61 41.28 -24.32
CA ARG A 124 13.11 40.20 -25.18
C ARG A 124 14.59 40.38 -25.50
N ASP A 125 15.05 41.64 -25.52
CA ASP A 125 16.42 42.01 -25.85
C ASP A 125 17.46 41.45 -24.86
N PHE A 126 17.09 41.22 -23.59
CA PHE A 126 17.99 40.64 -22.58
C PHE A 126 17.97 39.10 -22.57
N HIS A 127 16.90 38.47 -23.05
CA HIS A 127 16.79 37.01 -23.12
C HIS A 127 17.75 36.41 -24.15
N ASP A 128 18.00 37.12 -25.26
CA ASP A 128 18.92 36.67 -26.31
C ASP A 128 20.40 36.95 -25.98
N SER A 129 20.67 37.79 -24.97
CA SER A 129 22.00 38.26 -24.60
C SER A 129 22.51 37.78 -23.24
N CYS A 130 21.69 37.09 -22.46
CA CYS A 130 22.03 36.54 -21.15
C CYS A 130 21.62 35.06 -21.04
N GLY A 131 22.47 34.25 -20.40
CA GLY A 131 22.26 32.79 -20.34
C GLY A 131 21.08 32.35 -19.48
N GLU A 132 20.83 33.03 -18.36
CA GLU A 132 19.83 32.63 -17.36
C GLU A 132 19.25 33.85 -16.61
N CYS A 133 18.04 33.70 -16.05
CA CYS A 133 17.39 34.74 -15.28
C CYS A 133 16.52 34.19 -14.14
N PHE A 134 16.31 34.99 -13.09
CA PHE A 134 15.43 34.68 -11.98
C PHE A 134 14.69 35.93 -11.49
N THR A 135 13.61 35.74 -10.72
CA THR A 135 12.80 36.85 -10.20
C THR A 135 13.09 37.09 -8.72
N VAL A 136 13.24 38.35 -8.33
CA VAL A 136 13.27 38.79 -6.93
C VAL A 136 12.15 39.78 -6.64
N ILE A 137 11.74 39.85 -5.38
CA ILE A 137 10.70 40.78 -4.91
C ILE A 137 11.38 41.94 -4.20
N VAL A 138 11.13 43.16 -4.67
CA VAL A 138 11.69 44.39 -4.10
C VAL A 138 10.59 45.42 -3.83
N PRO A 139 10.80 46.39 -2.93
CA PRO A 139 9.87 47.51 -2.74
C PRO A 139 9.66 48.27 -4.06
N LYS A 140 8.44 48.77 -4.30
CA LYS A 140 8.13 49.60 -5.48
C LYS A 140 8.97 50.87 -5.56
N SER A 141 9.47 51.36 -4.42
CA SER A 141 10.39 52.49 -4.32
C SER A 141 11.80 52.17 -4.84
N PHE A 142 12.17 50.89 -4.99
CA PHE A 142 13.42 50.51 -5.61
C PHE A 142 13.33 50.77 -7.12
N VAL A 143 14.22 51.61 -7.63
CA VAL A 143 14.35 51.91 -9.05
C VAL A 143 15.75 51.48 -9.47
N PRO A 144 15.91 50.60 -10.47
CA PRO A 144 17.22 50.31 -11.03
C PRO A 144 17.83 51.61 -11.56
N GLU A 145 19.00 52.01 -11.07
CA GLU A 145 19.64 53.27 -11.46
C GLU A 145 19.94 53.29 -12.97
N GLU A 146 19.77 54.44 -13.62
CA GLU A 146 19.94 54.59 -15.08
C GLU A 146 21.41 54.57 -15.56
N LYS A 147 22.41 54.54 -14.66
CA LYS A 147 23.84 54.62 -14.99
C LYS A 147 24.66 53.40 -14.59
N GLU A 148 24.64 53.00 -13.32
CA GLU A 148 25.33 51.80 -12.82
C GLU A 148 24.46 51.11 -11.77
N LEU A 149 24.39 49.79 -11.82
CA LEU A 149 23.62 49.03 -10.84
C LEU A 149 24.36 49.03 -9.50
N ASN A 150 23.83 49.75 -8.52
CA ASN A 150 24.38 49.78 -7.18
C ASN A 150 24.08 48.46 -6.44
N MET A 151 25.04 47.52 -6.47
CA MET A 151 24.89 46.21 -5.86
C MET A 151 24.68 46.30 -4.34
N THR A 152 25.35 47.23 -3.65
CA THR A 152 25.15 47.43 -2.20
C THR A 152 23.72 47.85 -1.86
N ASN A 153 23.09 48.65 -2.73
CA ASN A 153 21.69 49.03 -2.56
C ASN A 153 20.76 47.82 -2.79
N LEU A 154 21.00 47.03 -3.85
CA LEU A 154 20.22 45.82 -4.13
C LEU A 154 20.36 44.78 -3.00
N GLU A 155 21.57 44.47 -2.55
CA GLU A 155 21.84 43.58 -1.42
C GLU A 155 21.14 44.08 -0.14
N SER A 156 21.22 45.37 0.17
CA SER A 156 20.53 45.98 1.31
C SER A 156 18.99 45.86 1.21
N VAL A 157 18.44 45.95 0.00
CA VAL A 157 17.00 45.79 -0.22
C VAL A 157 16.59 44.33 -0.06
N LEU A 158 17.34 43.39 -0.62
CA LEU A 158 17.08 41.96 -0.51
C LEU A 158 17.25 41.47 0.93
N SER A 159 18.24 41.98 1.67
CA SER A 159 18.49 41.61 3.08
C SER A 159 17.39 42.12 4.02
N LYS A 160 16.72 43.23 3.68
CA LYS A 160 15.54 43.72 4.42
C LYS A 160 14.30 42.87 4.16
N GLY A 161 14.31 42.10 3.07
CA GLY A 161 13.23 41.22 2.68
C GLY A 161 11.99 41.96 2.16
N PHE A 162 10.92 41.20 2.02
CA PHE A 162 9.63 41.68 1.53
C PHE A 162 8.48 41.13 2.37
N GLU A 163 7.32 41.77 2.30
CA GLU A 163 6.15 41.40 3.09
C GLU A 163 5.13 40.61 2.30
N VAL A 164 4.66 39.53 2.92
CA VAL A 164 3.59 38.69 2.41
C VAL A 164 2.54 38.48 3.47
N LYS A 165 1.27 38.56 3.08
CA LYS A 165 0.15 38.19 3.94
C LYS A 165 -0.19 36.73 3.72
N VAL A 166 -0.38 35.98 4.80
CA VAL A 166 -0.90 34.62 4.71
C VAL A 166 -2.40 34.68 4.52
N LYS A 167 -2.90 34.05 3.47
CA LYS A 167 -4.32 33.82 3.24
C LYS A 167 -4.76 32.72 4.19
N ILE A 168 -5.54 33.10 5.19
CA ILE A 168 -6.19 32.18 6.11
C ILE A 168 -7.69 32.29 5.86
N ASP A 169 -8.36 31.17 5.73
CA ASP A 169 -9.81 31.12 5.76
C ASP A 169 -10.27 31.45 7.19
N GLU A 170 -10.58 32.72 7.43
CA GLU A 170 -11.03 33.21 8.73
C GLU A 170 -12.37 32.59 9.14
N THR A 171 -13.23 32.26 8.17
CA THR A 171 -14.51 31.59 8.42
C THR A 171 -14.31 30.17 8.94
N ALA A 172 -13.47 29.37 8.27
CA ALA A 172 -13.07 28.04 8.74
C ALA A 172 -12.38 28.11 10.12
N CYS A 173 -11.54 29.11 10.36
CA CYS A 173 -10.86 29.30 11.65
C CYS A 173 -11.84 29.66 12.78
N GLN A 174 -12.85 30.50 12.50
CA GLN A 174 -13.89 30.86 13.46
C GLN A 174 -14.79 29.66 13.77
N GLU A 175 -15.19 28.89 12.76
CA GLU A 175 -15.96 27.65 12.92
C GLU A 175 -15.18 26.59 13.73
N CYS A 176 -13.88 26.44 13.46
CA CYS A 176 -12.98 25.60 14.26
C CYS A 176 -12.93 26.05 15.72
N SER A 177 -12.81 27.36 15.95
CA SER A 177 -12.71 27.95 17.29
C SER A 177 -14.01 27.80 18.07
N SER A 178 -15.17 27.94 17.41
CA SER A 178 -16.48 27.68 18.01
C SER A 178 -16.71 26.20 18.32
N ASN A 179 -16.08 25.30 17.55
CA ASN A 179 -16.16 23.85 17.74
C ASN A 179 -15.01 23.28 18.60
N HIS A 180 -14.33 24.10 19.41
CA HIS A 180 -13.22 23.67 20.28
C HIS A 180 -12.07 22.93 19.56
N GLY A 181 -11.79 23.26 18.30
CA GLY A 181 -10.66 22.70 17.55
C GLY A 181 -10.99 21.46 16.72
N THR A 182 -12.24 21.01 16.64
CA THR A 182 -12.65 19.96 15.70
C THR A 182 -13.11 20.59 14.39
N HIS A 183 -12.18 21.12 13.58
CA HIS A 183 -12.48 21.44 12.18
C HIS A 183 -12.44 20.16 11.37
N GLN A 184 -13.56 19.45 11.32
CA GLN A 184 -13.78 18.49 10.25
C GLN A 184 -14.26 19.27 9.03
N PRO A 185 -13.50 19.29 7.91
CA PRO A 185 -13.95 19.92 6.69
C PRO A 185 -15.32 19.34 6.30
N SER A 186 -16.20 20.20 5.81
CA SER A 186 -17.56 19.80 5.44
C SER A 186 -17.52 18.73 4.33
N ALA A 187 -18.58 17.91 4.25
CA ALA A 187 -18.67 16.88 3.22
C ALA A 187 -18.53 17.44 1.79
N ASP A 188 -19.14 18.60 1.53
CA ASP A 188 -19.06 19.29 0.24
C ASP A 188 -17.65 19.81 -0.07
N GLU A 189 -16.92 20.29 0.94
CA GLU A 189 -15.55 20.76 0.77
C GLU A 189 -14.61 19.60 0.41
N LEU A 190 -14.73 18.48 1.14
CA LEU A 190 -13.99 17.25 0.84
C LEU A 190 -14.36 16.70 -0.53
N TYR A 191 -15.65 16.71 -0.88
CA TYR A 191 -16.11 16.31 -2.21
C TYR A 191 -15.46 17.14 -3.31
N ARG A 192 -15.51 18.47 -3.23
CA ARG A 192 -14.91 19.37 -4.23
C ARG A 192 -13.40 19.20 -4.33
N ARG A 193 -12.73 19.00 -3.20
CA ARG A 193 -11.28 18.80 -3.16
C ARG A 193 -10.85 17.47 -3.76
N CYS A 194 -11.56 16.38 -3.45
CA CYS A 194 -11.19 15.03 -3.88
C CYS A 194 -11.73 14.68 -5.28
N SER A 195 -12.77 15.35 -5.76
CA SER A 195 -13.25 15.25 -7.15
C SER A 195 -12.40 16.04 -8.13
N ALA A 196 -11.69 17.07 -7.67
CA ALA A 196 -10.82 17.85 -8.53
C ALA A 196 -9.60 17.01 -8.96
N PRO A 197 -9.25 16.96 -10.25
CA PRO A 197 -8.00 16.36 -10.68
C PRO A 197 -6.80 17.19 -10.22
N PHE A 198 -5.64 16.56 -10.04
CA PHE A 198 -4.37 17.24 -9.79
C PHE A 198 -3.27 16.76 -10.74
N SER A 199 -2.13 17.45 -10.71
CA SER A 199 -0.96 17.09 -11.52
C SER A 199 0.25 16.84 -10.62
N CYS A 200 1.13 15.96 -11.06
CA CYS A 200 2.36 15.59 -10.37
C CYS A 200 3.40 15.17 -11.42
N GLY A 201 4.57 15.81 -11.44
CA GLY A 201 5.62 15.52 -12.41
C GLY A 201 5.11 15.61 -13.86
N ASP A 202 5.25 14.51 -14.60
CA ASP A 202 4.82 14.36 -16.00
C ASP A 202 3.36 13.90 -16.16
N GLN A 203 2.64 13.70 -15.06
CA GLN A 203 1.25 13.25 -15.06
C GLN A 203 0.29 14.39 -14.70
N SER A 204 -0.87 14.42 -15.36
CA SER A 204 -1.96 15.35 -15.10
C SER A 204 -3.28 14.59 -15.02
N GLY A 205 -4.32 15.20 -14.44
CA GLY A 205 -5.62 14.55 -14.34
C GLY A 205 -5.70 13.48 -13.25
N LEU A 206 -4.75 13.43 -12.32
CA LEU A 206 -4.69 12.42 -11.27
C LEU A 206 -5.82 12.59 -10.25
N LEU A 207 -6.32 11.47 -9.74
CA LEU A 207 -7.37 11.35 -8.73
C LEU A 207 -7.00 10.23 -7.74
N TYR A 208 -7.93 9.88 -6.85
CA TYR A 208 -7.83 8.68 -6.01
C TYR A 208 -7.40 7.46 -6.86
N PRO A 209 -6.49 6.59 -6.39
CA PRO A 209 -5.99 6.50 -5.01
C PRO A 209 -4.78 7.39 -4.72
N PHE A 210 -4.28 8.16 -5.68
CA PHE A 210 -3.08 8.95 -5.50
C PHE A 210 -3.34 10.22 -4.70
N TRP A 211 -2.35 10.64 -3.91
CA TRP A 211 -2.42 11.88 -3.15
C TRP A 211 -1.05 12.53 -2.95
N ILE A 212 -1.11 13.82 -2.61
CA ILE A 212 0.01 14.69 -2.25
C ILE A 212 -0.29 15.34 -0.90
N PRO A 213 0.70 15.90 -0.17
CA PRO A 213 0.50 16.41 1.20
C PRO A 213 -0.71 17.32 1.43
N ASP A 214 -1.16 18.06 0.42
CA ASP A 214 -2.31 18.98 0.53
C ASP A 214 -3.68 18.31 0.32
N ARG A 215 -3.71 17.01 0.00
CA ARG A 215 -4.91 16.22 -0.30
C ARG A 215 -4.84 14.79 0.25
N GLU A 216 -4.24 14.61 1.42
CA GLU A 216 -4.00 13.30 2.03
C GLU A 216 -5.30 12.49 2.21
N GLU A 217 -6.41 13.14 2.53
CA GLU A 217 -7.72 12.49 2.70
C GLU A 217 -8.33 12.02 1.37
N CYS A 218 -7.83 12.50 0.22
CA CYS A 218 -8.35 12.18 -1.10
C CYS A 218 -7.67 10.97 -1.76
N GLY A 219 -6.73 10.32 -1.08
CA GLY A 219 -6.02 9.16 -1.60
C GLY A 219 -5.78 8.13 -0.51
N HIS A 220 -5.28 6.97 -0.93
CA HIS A 220 -5.01 5.87 -0.02
C HIS A 220 -3.58 5.98 0.53
N PRO A 221 -3.32 5.74 1.83
CA PRO A 221 -2.08 6.11 2.52
C PRO A 221 -0.78 5.62 1.86
N GLU A 222 -0.81 4.44 1.25
CA GLU A 222 0.34 3.84 0.56
C GLU A 222 0.64 4.45 -0.82
N PHE A 223 -0.23 5.31 -1.36
CA PHE A 223 -0.09 5.91 -2.70
C PHE A 223 0.24 7.40 -2.66
N LYS A 224 1.02 7.79 -1.66
CA LYS A 224 1.63 9.11 -1.64
C LYS A 224 2.55 9.26 -2.85
N LEU A 225 2.31 10.30 -3.65
CA LEU A 225 3.17 10.64 -4.75
C LEU A 225 4.35 11.48 -4.30
N ASP A 226 5.52 11.19 -4.86
CA ASP A 226 6.67 12.06 -4.82
C ASP A 226 6.66 12.97 -6.07
N CYS A 227 6.25 14.22 -5.88
CA CYS A 227 6.18 15.20 -6.96
C CYS A 227 7.40 16.13 -7.02
N HIS A 228 8.46 15.83 -6.25
CA HIS A 228 9.70 16.62 -6.29
C HIS A 228 10.54 16.30 -7.53
N SER A 229 10.30 15.14 -8.18
CA SER A 229 10.91 14.75 -9.44
C SER A 229 10.10 15.23 -10.66
N SER A 230 10.76 15.31 -11.82
CA SER A 230 10.11 15.58 -13.11
C SER A 230 9.16 14.46 -13.58
N VAL A 231 8.98 13.41 -12.78
CA VAL A 231 8.18 12.22 -13.07
C VAL A 231 7.32 11.87 -11.86
N ALA A 232 6.13 11.30 -12.09
CA ALA A 232 5.26 10.84 -11.01
C ALA A 232 5.63 9.42 -10.56
N GLU A 233 6.09 9.28 -9.31
CA GLU A 233 6.45 8.00 -8.71
C GLU A 233 5.73 7.75 -7.39
N ILE A 234 5.43 6.47 -7.12
CA ILE A 234 4.92 5.96 -5.85
C ILE A 234 5.94 4.98 -5.25
N ASN A 235 5.99 4.92 -3.92
CA ASN A 235 6.75 3.90 -3.20
C ASN A 235 5.77 2.84 -2.70
N ILE A 236 5.93 1.60 -3.14
CA ILE A 236 5.23 0.45 -2.58
C ILE A 236 6.30 -0.40 -1.89
N CYS A 237 6.21 -0.51 -0.55
CA CYS A 237 7.30 -1.03 0.29
C CYS A 237 8.61 -0.27 0.02
N SER A 238 9.70 -0.95 -0.34
CA SER A 238 11.00 -0.34 -0.66
C SER A 238 11.20 -0.09 -2.16
N VAL A 239 10.18 -0.31 -3.01
CA VAL A 239 10.30 -0.26 -4.46
C VAL A 239 9.56 0.94 -5.04
N LYS A 240 10.25 1.67 -5.92
CA LYS A 240 9.69 2.79 -6.69
C LYS A 240 8.99 2.30 -7.95
N TYR A 241 7.76 2.75 -8.13
CA TYR A 241 6.98 2.55 -9.36
C TYR A 241 6.64 3.90 -9.97
N ARG A 242 6.89 4.03 -11.26
CA ARG A 242 6.49 5.17 -12.07
C ARG A 242 5.07 4.96 -12.59
N ILE A 243 4.26 6.02 -12.53
CA ILE A 243 2.97 6.07 -13.19
C ILE A 243 3.20 6.36 -14.66
N LEU A 244 2.76 5.46 -15.53
CA LEU A 244 2.83 5.63 -16.98
C LEU A 244 1.57 6.29 -17.53
N ALA A 245 0.41 5.89 -17.01
CA ALA A 245 -0.89 6.44 -17.35
C ALA A 245 -1.89 6.16 -16.23
N ALA A 246 -2.87 7.05 -16.05
CA ALA A 246 -3.98 6.87 -15.13
C ALA A 246 -5.28 7.33 -15.81
N ASP A 247 -6.03 6.37 -16.36
CA ASP A 247 -7.26 6.62 -17.11
C ASP A 247 -8.48 6.25 -16.26
N TYR A 248 -9.23 7.22 -15.77
CA TYR A 248 -10.38 6.98 -14.87
C TYR A 248 -11.65 6.52 -15.58
N THR A 249 -11.63 6.49 -16.92
CA THR A 249 -12.70 5.99 -17.78
C THR A 249 -12.01 5.29 -18.96
N PRO A 250 -11.60 4.01 -18.85
CA PRO A 250 -12.32 2.91 -18.18
C PRO A 250 -11.83 2.44 -16.79
N ARG A 251 -11.02 3.23 -16.06
CA ARG A 251 -10.40 2.90 -14.74
C ARG A 251 -9.16 2.02 -14.83
N ASP A 252 -8.31 2.34 -15.80
CA ASP A 252 -7.04 1.68 -16.06
C ASP A 252 -5.88 2.53 -15.52
N ILE A 253 -5.18 2.03 -14.50
CA ILE A 253 -3.91 2.62 -14.07
C ILE A 253 -2.77 1.72 -14.54
N ARG A 254 -1.74 2.33 -15.13
CA ARG A 254 -0.57 1.63 -15.66
C ARG A 254 0.68 2.06 -14.91
N LEU A 255 1.38 1.07 -14.35
CA LEU A 255 2.59 1.26 -13.55
C LEU A 255 3.77 0.53 -14.20
N ALA A 256 4.98 1.05 -13.99
CA ALA A 256 6.23 0.35 -14.30
C ALA A 256 7.24 0.55 -13.18
N ARG A 257 8.08 -0.46 -12.95
CA ARG A 257 9.12 -0.42 -11.91
C ARG A 257 10.25 0.53 -12.34
N SER A 258 10.55 1.54 -11.52
CA SER A 258 11.43 2.66 -11.93
C SER A 258 12.88 2.23 -12.19
N ASP A 259 13.39 1.26 -11.44
CA ASP A 259 14.76 0.73 -11.57
C ASP A 259 14.98 -0.08 -12.86
N TYR A 260 13.92 -0.55 -13.53
CA TYR A 260 13.99 -1.34 -14.76
C TYR A 260 13.51 -0.61 -16.03
N ILE A 261 13.03 0.63 -15.92
CA ILE A 261 12.53 1.40 -17.07
C ILE A 261 13.67 1.98 -17.94
N GLY A 262 14.79 2.35 -17.30
CA GLY A 262 15.97 2.95 -17.94
C GLY A 262 17.01 1.92 -18.43
N GLY A 263 17.08 0.76 -17.78
CA GLY A 263 18.03 -0.30 -18.08
C GLY A 263 17.64 -1.64 -17.42
N LEU A 264 18.14 -2.75 -17.97
CA LEU A 264 17.76 -4.10 -17.52
C LEU A 264 18.65 -4.65 -16.39
N CYS A 265 19.74 -3.96 -16.07
CA CYS A 265 20.80 -4.41 -15.18
C CYS A 265 21.07 -3.36 -14.11
N PRO A 266 20.17 -3.17 -13.12
CA PRO A 266 20.43 -2.26 -12.01
C PRO A 266 21.56 -2.80 -11.14
N GLN A 267 22.44 -1.92 -10.61
CA GLN A 267 23.59 -2.34 -9.81
C GLN A 267 23.21 -3.03 -8.48
N HIS A 268 22.06 -2.68 -7.89
CA HIS A 268 21.58 -3.23 -6.63
C HIS A 268 20.07 -3.53 -6.72
N PRO A 269 19.68 -4.67 -7.34
CA PRO A 269 18.27 -5.01 -7.49
C PRO A 269 17.62 -5.30 -6.13
N ILE A 270 16.55 -4.56 -5.80
CA ILE A 270 15.74 -4.79 -4.59
C ILE A 270 14.79 -5.97 -4.84
N ASN A 271 14.87 -7.03 -4.02
CA ASN A 271 14.02 -8.23 -4.15
C ASN A 271 12.77 -8.16 -3.28
N ASP A 272 12.04 -7.05 -3.36
CA ASP A 272 10.74 -6.92 -2.70
C ASP A 272 9.64 -7.26 -3.72
N PRO A 273 8.74 -8.22 -3.40
CA PRO A 273 7.66 -8.60 -4.30
C PRO A 273 6.60 -7.51 -4.39
N PHE A 274 5.95 -7.40 -5.55
CA PHE A 274 4.77 -6.55 -5.68
C PHE A 274 3.63 -7.14 -4.83
N THR A 275 3.28 -6.46 -3.73
CA THR A 275 2.24 -6.92 -2.81
C THR A 275 0.85 -6.56 -3.37
N GLN A 276 0.07 -7.57 -3.74
CA GLN A 276 -1.27 -7.41 -4.36
C GLN A 276 -2.36 -6.92 -3.39
N ASN A 277 -2.03 -6.70 -2.11
CA ASN A 277 -2.99 -6.25 -1.10
C ASN A 277 -3.52 -4.83 -1.38
N VAL A 278 -2.78 -4.04 -2.16
CA VAL A 278 -3.06 -2.62 -2.40
C VAL A 278 -3.67 -2.35 -3.78
N PHE A 279 -3.25 -3.13 -4.79
CA PHE A 279 -3.79 -3.14 -6.14
C PHE A 279 -3.83 -4.59 -6.65
N ALA A 280 -5.02 -5.03 -7.09
CA ALA A 280 -5.12 -6.26 -7.85
C ALA A 280 -4.47 -6.04 -9.22
N LEU A 281 -3.61 -6.97 -9.64
CA LEU A 281 -3.14 -7.00 -11.01
C LEU A 281 -4.33 -7.30 -11.92
N ALA A 282 -4.39 -6.66 -13.10
CA ALA A 282 -5.38 -7.00 -14.10
C ALA A 282 -5.34 -8.49 -14.42
N GLY A 283 -6.50 -9.12 -14.68
CA GLY A 283 -6.58 -10.57 -14.87
C GLY A 283 -5.72 -11.13 -16.01
N ASP A 284 -5.22 -10.30 -16.92
CA ASP A 284 -4.30 -10.68 -17.99
C ASP A 284 -2.81 -10.45 -17.66
N ALA A 285 -2.49 -9.85 -16.53
CA ALA A 285 -1.12 -9.59 -16.10
C ALA A 285 -0.43 -10.85 -15.56
N GLY A 286 0.88 -10.93 -15.74
CA GLY A 286 1.71 -12.01 -15.22
C GLY A 286 3.04 -11.49 -14.69
N MET A 287 3.90 -12.41 -14.24
CA MET A 287 5.19 -12.06 -13.65
C MET A 287 6.34 -12.41 -14.60
N ILE A 288 7.29 -11.48 -14.72
CA ILE A 288 8.62 -11.71 -15.27
C ILE A 288 9.57 -11.89 -14.08
N SER A 289 10.25 -13.01 -13.99
CA SER A 289 11.30 -13.22 -12.99
C SER A 289 12.67 -13.06 -13.63
N ILE A 290 13.47 -12.13 -13.13
CA ILE A 290 14.86 -11.90 -13.55
C ILE A 290 15.78 -12.48 -12.49
N TYR A 291 16.69 -13.34 -12.90
CA TYR A 291 17.71 -13.98 -12.06
C TYR A 291 19.07 -13.38 -12.38
N HIS A 292 19.81 -13.00 -11.33
CA HIS A 292 21.12 -12.38 -11.43
C HIS A 292 22.18 -13.27 -10.76
N GLU A 293 23.43 -13.08 -11.15
CA GLU A 293 24.61 -13.78 -10.59
C GLU A 293 24.48 -15.33 -10.68
N CYS A 294 24.17 -15.84 -11.87
CA CYS A 294 23.97 -17.27 -12.11
C CYS A 294 25.26 -17.98 -12.56
N THR A 295 25.45 -19.22 -12.13
CA THR A 295 26.57 -20.06 -12.59
C THR A 295 26.45 -20.47 -14.07
N PRO A 296 27.54 -20.43 -14.87
CA PRO A 296 27.51 -20.53 -16.33
C PRO A 296 27.10 -21.90 -16.93
N GLU A 297 26.93 -22.95 -16.13
CA GLU A 297 26.73 -24.34 -16.61
C GLU A 297 25.28 -24.71 -16.96
N PHE A 298 24.30 -23.80 -16.84
CA PHE A 298 22.92 -24.28 -16.61
C PHE A 298 22.00 -24.54 -17.83
N LEU A 299 22.26 -24.15 -19.09
CA LEU A 299 21.25 -24.41 -20.15
C LEU A 299 21.82 -24.86 -21.50
N GLN A 300 21.83 -26.18 -21.72
CA GLN A 300 21.90 -26.80 -23.05
C GLN A 300 20.53 -27.18 -23.65
N SER A 301 19.41 -26.86 -22.99
CA SER A 301 18.07 -27.09 -23.57
C SER A 301 17.25 -25.79 -23.63
N VAL A 302 17.07 -25.30 -24.85
CA VAL A 302 16.37 -24.05 -25.20
C VAL A 302 14.87 -24.18 -24.90
N SER A 303 14.46 -23.72 -23.72
CA SER A 303 13.05 -23.44 -23.43
C SER A 303 12.73 -22.03 -23.97
N PRO A 304 11.63 -21.83 -24.74
CA PRO A 304 11.26 -20.50 -25.26
C PRO A 304 10.88 -19.50 -24.17
N TYR A 305 10.78 -19.95 -22.92
CA TYR A 305 10.38 -19.16 -21.76
C TYR A 305 11.55 -18.55 -20.98
N VAL A 306 12.80 -18.89 -21.35
CA VAL A 306 14.02 -18.40 -20.71
C VAL A 306 14.84 -17.62 -21.73
N GLY A 307 15.20 -16.38 -21.40
CA GLY A 307 16.12 -15.58 -22.23
C GLY A 307 17.35 -15.14 -21.46
N ASP A 308 18.47 -15.04 -22.18
CA ASP A 308 19.75 -14.58 -21.64
C ASP A 308 19.74 -13.05 -21.47
N LEU A 309 20.25 -12.60 -20.33
CA LEU A 309 20.42 -11.21 -19.96
C LEU A 309 21.91 -10.97 -19.66
N ASP A 310 22.63 -10.55 -20.69
CA ASP A 310 24.06 -10.25 -20.58
C ASP A 310 24.25 -8.88 -19.86
N CYS A 311 24.41 -8.93 -18.54
CA CYS A 311 24.55 -7.75 -17.66
C CYS A 311 26.00 -7.48 -17.27
N GLU A 312 26.80 -8.52 -17.02
CA GLU A 312 28.23 -8.43 -16.68
C GLU A 312 29.07 -9.46 -17.47
N VAL A 313 30.34 -9.12 -17.72
CA VAL A 313 31.26 -9.92 -18.55
C VAL A 313 31.58 -11.30 -17.95
N ASN A 314 31.43 -11.49 -16.64
CA ASN A 314 31.84 -12.70 -15.92
C ASN A 314 30.69 -13.46 -15.23
N GLU A 315 29.46 -12.94 -15.25
CA GLU A 315 28.30 -13.56 -14.59
C GLU A 315 27.08 -13.53 -15.52
N LYS A 316 26.35 -14.65 -15.62
CA LYS A 316 25.16 -14.73 -16.46
C LYS A 316 23.91 -14.31 -15.69
N SER A 317 23.03 -13.56 -16.35
CA SER A 317 21.69 -13.28 -15.84
C SER A 317 20.65 -13.81 -16.81
N TYR A 318 19.46 -14.15 -16.31
CA TYR A 318 18.41 -14.74 -17.12
C TYR A 318 17.06 -14.15 -16.76
N TYR A 319 16.12 -14.12 -17.71
CA TYR A 319 14.73 -13.78 -17.43
C TYR A 319 13.78 -14.94 -17.79
N VAL A 320 12.70 -15.07 -17.03
CA VAL A 320 11.69 -16.13 -17.15
C VAL A 320 10.29 -15.52 -17.15
N THR A 321 9.44 -15.92 -18.09
CA THR A 321 8.11 -15.30 -18.33
C THR A 321 6.92 -16.13 -17.85
N ARG A 322 7.12 -17.27 -17.18
CA ARG A 322 6.04 -18.15 -16.71
C ARG A 322 6.42 -18.80 -15.38
N ASN A 323 5.45 -18.93 -14.47
CA ASN A 323 5.58 -19.74 -13.26
C ASN A 323 5.63 -21.22 -13.68
N LEU A 324 6.82 -21.70 -14.01
CA LEU A 324 7.07 -23.09 -14.38
C LEU A 324 7.16 -23.92 -13.10
N SER A 325 6.08 -24.58 -12.74
CA SER A 325 5.98 -25.42 -11.54
C SER A 325 6.78 -26.73 -11.60
N SER A 326 7.58 -27.02 -12.65
CA SER A 326 8.12 -28.38 -12.82
C SER A 326 9.49 -28.58 -13.53
N PRO A 327 10.33 -27.56 -13.79
CA PRO A 327 11.77 -27.89 -13.94
C PRO A 327 12.78 -26.94 -13.28
N LEU A 328 12.38 -25.99 -12.42
CA LEU A 328 13.30 -24.95 -11.91
C LEU A 328 13.58 -24.99 -10.39
N LYS A 329 13.34 -26.12 -9.72
CA LYS A 329 13.90 -26.33 -8.37
C LYS A 329 15.45 -26.19 -8.35
N ASP A 330 16.10 -26.24 -9.52
CA ASP A 330 17.54 -26.10 -9.68
C ASP A 330 18.04 -24.67 -10.00
N LEU A 331 17.17 -23.71 -10.37
CA LEU A 331 17.62 -22.33 -10.67
C LEU A 331 17.82 -21.49 -9.40
N GLY A 332 16.95 -21.70 -8.40
CA GLY A 332 17.05 -21.03 -7.10
C GLY A 332 18.29 -21.44 -6.29
N GLY A 333 18.94 -22.55 -6.66
CA GLY A 333 20.20 -23.00 -6.07
C GLY A 333 21.46 -22.55 -6.83
N THR A 334 21.33 -22.00 -8.04
CA THR A 334 22.45 -21.65 -8.94
C THR A 334 22.60 -20.14 -9.18
N CYS A 335 21.54 -19.36 -8.96
CA CYS A 335 21.54 -17.91 -9.02
C CYS A 335 21.40 -17.31 -7.61
N LYS A 336 22.22 -16.33 -7.26
CA LYS A 336 22.21 -15.75 -5.90
C LYS A 336 21.03 -14.80 -5.65
N ARG A 337 20.47 -14.19 -6.69
CA ARG A 337 19.37 -13.22 -6.56
C ARG A 337 18.31 -13.43 -7.63
N ASN A 338 17.06 -13.14 -7.28
CA ASN A 338 15.96 -13.03 -8.22
C ASN A 338 15.15 -11.75 -7.97
N VAL A 339 14.42 -11.30 -8.97
CA VAL A 339 13.47 -10.17 -8.88
C VAL A 339 12.26 -10.53 -9.70
N SER A 340 11.06 -10.41 -9.11
CA SER A 340 9.80 -10.64 -9.82
C SER A 340 9.12 -9.31 -10.13
N ILE A 341 8.84 -9.06 -11.41
CA ILE A 341 8.28 -7.82 -11.92
C ILE A 341 6.97 -8.12 -12.66
N PRO A 342 5.84 -7.49 -12.31
CA PRO A 342 4.61 -7.65 -13.07
C PRO A 342 4.73 -7.06 -14.49
N ALA A 343 4.08 -7.68 -15.46
CA ALA A 343 4.02 -7.24 -16.85
C ALA A 343 2.67 -7.57 -17.50
N SER A 344 2.29 -6.84 -18.54
CA SER A 344 1.05 -7.09 -19.29
C SER A 344 1.08 -8.46 -20.00
N GLY A 345 -0.07 -9.14 -20.07
CA GLY A 345 -0.23 -10.40 -20.81
C GLY A 345 0.20 -10.31 -22.28
N PRO A 346 -0.18 -9.26 -23.04
CA PRO A 346 0.29 -9.04 -24.40
C PRO A 346 1.81 -8.94 -24.53
N ALA A 347 2.47 -8.25 -23.59
CA ALA A 347 3.93 -8.13 -23.57
C ALA A 347 4.60 -9.47 -23.27
N LEU A 348 4.07 -10.23 -22.31
CA LEU A 348 4.52 -11.60 -22.00
C LEU A 348 4.37 -12.53 -23.20
N ASN A 349 3.23 -12.50 -23.89
CA ASN A 349 2.98 -13.30 -25.10
C ASN A 349 3.98 -12.97 -26.22
N THR A 350 4.34 -11.69 -26.37
CA THR A 350 5.33 -11.24 -27.36
C THR A 350 6.72 -11.76 -27.00
N LEU A 351 7.11 -11.65 -25.74
CA LEU A 351 8.37 -12.18 -25.20
C LEU A 351 8.49 -13.70 -25.38
N GLN A 352 7.41 -14.45 -25.17
CA GLN A 352 7.39 -15.91 -25.33
C GLN A 352 7.50 -16.33 -26.80
N LYS A 353 6.93 -15.55 -27.73
CA LYS A 353 7.04 -15.82 -29.17
C LYS A 353 8.41 -15.42 -29.73
N SER A 354 9.02 -14.39 -29.18
CA SER A 354 10.30 -13.84 -29.63
C SER A 354 11.10 -13.35 -28.42
N ALA A 355 11.85 -14.26 -27.82
CA ALA A 355 12.72 -13.96 -26.68
C ALA A 355 13.90 -13.09 -27.14
N SER A 356 13.89 -11.82 -26.76
CA SER A 356 15.00 -10.89 -27.01
C SER A 356 15.08 -9.82 -25.91
N ARG A 357 16.29 -9.31 -25.72
CA ARG A 357 16.58 -8.21 -24.79
C ARG A 357 15.74 -6.95 -25.09
N ASP A 358 15.52 -6.66 -26.37
CA ASP A 358 14.71 -5.53 -26.80
C ASP A 358 13.23 -5.72 -26.48
N ASN A 359 12.71 -6.94 -26.67
CA ASN A 359 11.33 -7.25 -26.31
C ASN A 359 11.13 -7.23 -24.80
N LEU A 360 12.14 -7.63 -24.01
CA LEU A 360 12.12 -7.52 -22.56
C LEU A 360 12.08 -6.05 -22.11
N LYS A 361 12.94 -5.22 -22.69
CA LYS A 361 12.95 -3.78 -22.42
C LYS A 361 11.60 -3.14 -22.77
N LYS A 362 11.00 -3.52 -23.90
CA LYS A 362 9.65 -3.07 -24.28
C LYS A 362 8.60 -3.52 -23.26
N ALA A 363 8.62 -4.77 -22.83
CA ALA A 363 7.67 -5.29 -21.85
C ALA A 363 7.75 -4.55 -20.50
N LEU A 364 8.95 -4.34 -19.98
CA LEU A 364 9.16 -3.63 -18.72
C LEU A 364 8.82 -2.13 -18.83
N LYS A 365 9.09 -1.51 -19.99
CA LYS A 365 8.72 -0.12 -20.26
C LYS A 365 7.22 0.06 -20.49
N GLU A 366 6.56 -0.93 -21.08
CA GLU A 366 5.11 -0.96 -21.23
C GLU A 366 4.40 -1.10 -19.87
N GLY A 367 5.04 -1.77 -18.91
CA GLY A 367 4.55 -1.93 -17.56
C GLY A 367 3.37 -2.89 -17.46
N PHE A 368 2.54 -2.69 -16.44
CA PHE A 368 1.39 -3.52 -16.12
C PHE A 368 0.20 -2.69 -15.68
N LYS A 369 -1.00 -3.24 -15.88
CA LYS A 369 -2.25 -2.64 -15.43
C LYS A 369 -2.59 -3.10 -14.03
N VAL A 370 -3.11 -2.17 -13.23
CA VAL A 370 -3.72 -2.46 -11.95
C VAL A 370 -5.21 -2.11 -11.97
N GLU A 371 -6.02 -2.93 -11.30
CA GLU A 371 -7.46 -2.74 -11.22
C GLU A 371 -7.81 -1.75 -10.11
N PHE A 372 -8.80 -0.91 -10.40
CA PHE A 372 -9.32 0.06 -9.46
C PHE A 372 -10.05 -0.62 -8.30
N HIS A 373 -9.91 -0.07 -7.09
CA HIS A 373 -10.60 -0.60 -5.93
C HIS A 373 -12.13 -0.52 -6.11
N ARG A 374 -12.84 -1.62 -5.81
CA ARG A 374 -14.29 -1.76 -6.03
C ARG A 374 -15.10 -0.68 -5.29
N GLU A 375 -14.67 -0.30 -4.09
CA GLU A 375 -15.38 0.70 -3.28
C GLU A 375 -15.35 2.09 -3.91
N CYS A 376 -14.18 2.49 -4.44
CA CYS A 376 -14.07 3.76 -5.14
C CYS A 376 -14.86 3.76 -6.45
N SER A 377 -14.90 2.62 -7.15
CA SER A 377 -15.76 2.45 -8.32
C SER A 377 -17.22 2.78 -8.00
N MET A 378 -17.78 2.19 -6.95
CA MET A 378 -19.16 2.45 -6.52
C MET A 378 -19.40 3.91 -6.14
N CYS A 379 -18.43 4.53 -5.45
CA CYS A 379 -18.51 5.93 -5.06
C CYS A 379 -18.58 6.85 -6.27
N MET A 380 -17.66 6.69 -7.22
CA MET A 380 -17.64 7.48 -8.45
C MET A 380 -18.91 7.27 -9.29
N ASP A 381 -19.41 6.02 -9.39
CA ASP A 381 -20.64 5.69 -10.11
C ASP A 381 -21.88 6.36 -9.49
N SER A 382 -21.87 6.58 -8.18
CA SER A 382 -22.91 7.33 -7.46
C SER A 382 -22.74 8.86 -7.52
N GLY A 383 -21.72 9.37 -8.22
CA GLY A 383 -21.41 10.79 -8.34
C GLY A 383 -20.59 11.38 -7.20
N GLY A 384 -19.99 10.54 -6.37
CA GLY A 384 -19.12 10.90 -5.24
C GLY A 384 -17.64 10.98 -5.59
N ALA A 385 -16.84 11.47 -4.64
CA ALA A 385 -15.39 11.51 -4.70
C ALA A 385 -14.79 10.56 -3.67
N CYS A 386 -13.85 9.73 -4.10
CA CYS A 386 -13.21 8.75 -3.24
C CYS A 386 -12.20 9.39 -2.30
N GLY A 387 -12.07 8.81 -1.12
CA GLY A 387 -11.06 9.20 -0.17
C GLY A 387 -10.91 8.20 0.95
N TYR A 388 -10.21 8.64 2.00
CA TYR A 388 -9.75 7.74 3.03
C TYR A 388 -9.62 8.46 4.37
N LYS A 389 -10.01 7.77 5.45
CA LYS A 389 -9.97 8.33 6.80
C LYS A 389 -8.57 8.20 7.38
N LYS A 390 -7.97 9.35 7.71
CA LYS A 390 -6.66 9.43 8.37
C LYS A 390 -6.67 8.67 9.70
N GLY A 391 -5.69 7.77 9.88
CA GLY A 391 -5.43 7.05 11.12
C GLY A 391 -6.31 5.81 11.39
N SER A 392 -7.31 5.50 10.57
CA SER A 392 -8.18 4.33 10.80
C SER A 392 -8.28 3.36 9.61
N ASN A 393 -7.47 3.57 8.58
CA ASN A 393 -7.46 2.75 7.37
C ASN A 393 -8.84 2.45 6.71
N ASN A 394 -9.77 3.41 6.74
CA ASN A 394 -11.12 3.21 6.21
C ASN A 394 -11.38 4.04 4.96
N PHE A 395 -11.88 3.39 3.92
CA PHE A 395 -12.38 4.05 2.71
C PHE A 395 -13.59 4.95 3.02
N LEU A 396 -13.68 6.07 2.32
CA LEU A 396 -14.79 7.03 2.42
C LEU A 396 -15.23 7.47 1.02
N CYS A 397 -16.53 7.69 0.88
CA CYS A 397 -17.14 8.33 -0.28
C CYS A 397 -17.63 9.72 0.12
N TYR A 398 -16.93 10.76 -0.33
CA TYR A 398 -17.33 12.14 -0.12
C TYR A 398 -18.41 12.50 -1.11
N CYS A 399 -19.53 13.04 -0.62
CA CYS A 399 -20.65 13.50 -1.43
C CYS A 399 -20.95 14.95 -1.10
N LYS A 400 -21.64 15.65 -1.99
CA LYS A 400 -22.01 17.07 -1.81
C LYS A 400 -22.84 17.32 -0.54
N ASP A 401 -23.59 16.32 -0.11
CA ASP A 401 -24.45 16.37 1.07
C ASP A 401 -23.73 15.85 2.32
N HIS A 402 -23.32 14.57 2.33
CA HIS A 402 -22.73 13.91 3.48
C HIS A 402 -21.55 13.01 3.10
N ILE A 403 -20.73 12.65 4.09
CA ILE A 403 -19.69 11.64 3.91
C ILE A 403 -20.33 10.27 4.12
N HIS A 404 -20.27 9.43 3.10
CA HIS A 404 -20.77 8.05 3.13
C HIS A 404 -19.61 7.06 3.14
N SER A 405 -19.90 5.79 3.45
CA SER A 405 -18.88 4.74 3.35
C SER A 405 -18.57 4.40 1.89
N HIS A 406 -19.58 4.27 1.02
CA HIS A 406 -19.36 3.77 -0.34
C HIS A 406 -20.11 4.48 -1.47
N THR A 407 -21.27 5.12 -1.24
CA THR A 407 -22.09 5.73 -2.32
C THR A 407 -22.85 6.96 -1.84
N CYS A 408 -23.11 7.92 -2.74
CA CYS A 408 -23.92 9.12 -2.48
C CYS A 408 -25.43 8.88 -2.63
N GLY A 409 -26.23 9.42 -1.70
CA GLY A 409 -27.70 9.45 -1.80
C GLY A 409 -28.45 9.27 -0.47
N ASN A 410 -29.43 10.15 -0.22
CA ASN A 410 -30.25 10.18 0.98
C ASN A 410 -31.50 9.26 0.86
N LYS A 411 -31.73 8.34 1.79
CA LYS A 411 -33.03 7.63 1.95
C LYS A 411 -33.46 7.53 3.42
N ASP A 412 -33.72 8.68 4.03
CA ASP A 412 -34.63 8.82 5.17
C ASP A 412 -35.85 9.67 4.78
N ALA A 413 -36.76 9.11 3.98
CA ALA A 413 -38.12 9.64 3.79
C ALA A 413 -39.08 8.51 3.39
N GLY A 414 -40.15 8.33 4.19
CA GLY A 414 -41.47 7.79 3.87
C GLY A 414 -41.63 6.65 2.84
N ILE A 415 -42.09 5.49 3.32
CA ILE A 415 -42.27 4.23 2.58
C ILE A 415 -43.38 4.30 1.51
N SER A 416 -43.06 3.85 0.30
CA SER A 416 -43.92 2.96 -0.51
C SER A 416 -43.08 1.89 -1.21
N SER A 417 -43.32 0.63 -0.85
CA SER A 417 -42.79 -0.69 -1.32
C SER A 417 -42.44 -0.78 -2.83
N PRO A 418 -41.41 -1.57 -3.30
CA PRO A 418 -40.82 -2.79 -2.72
C PRO A 418 -39.26 -2.82 -2.80
N ALA A 419 -38.56 -1.84 -2.24
CA ALA A 419 -37.07 -1.80 -2.28
C ALA A 419 -36.43 -1.74 -0.88
N LYS A 420 -37.15 -2.24 0.14
CA LYS A 420 -36.62 -2.43 1.51
C LYS A 420 -35.87 -3.75 1.70
N ALA A 421 -35.86 -4.63 0.70
CA ALA A 421 -35.18 -5.92 0.78
C ALA A 421 -33.71 -5.90 0.32
N GLY A 422 -33.15 -4.76 -0.11
CA GLY A 422 -31.86 -4.72 -0.82
C GLY A 422 -30.64 -4.21 -0.03
N MET A 423 -30.83 -3.55 1.11
CA MET A 423 -29.72 -2.87 1.83
C MET A 423 -29.48 -3.33 3.28
N GLU A 424 -30.22 -4.33 3.77
CA GLU A 424 -29.72 -5.25 4.81
C GLU A 424 -28.72 -6.27 4.21
N TYR A 425 -28.63 -6.38 2.88
CA TYR A 425 -27.99 -7.52 2.23
C TYR A 425 -26.47 -7.40 2.04
N ALA A 426 -25.87 -6.22 1.93
CA ALA A 426 -24.47 -6.10 1.50
C ALA A 426 -23.43 -6.31 2.63
N PHE A 427 -23.71 -5.88 3.86
CA PHE A 427 -22.81 -6.07 5.00
C PHE A 427 -23.03 -7.40 5.74
N GLY A 428 -24.23 -8.00 5.63
CA GLY A 428 -24.40 -9.43 5.91
C GLY A 428 -23.73 -10.31 4.85
N PHE A 429 -23.47 -9.81 3.64
CA PHE A 429 -23.00 -10.60 2.50
C PHE A 429 -21.61 -11.19 2.70
N VAL A 430 -20.68 -10.49 3.35
CA VAL A 430 -19.32 -11.02 3.58
C VAL A 430 -19.36 -12.17 4.59
N GLY A 431 -20.02 -11.98 5.74
CA GLY A 431 -20.27 -13.06 6.69
C GLY A 431 -21.01 -14.24 6.05
N ILE A 432 -22.03 -13.97 5.22
CA ILE A 432 -22.79 -14.98 4.48
C ILE A 432 -21.92 -15.70 3.44
N ILE A 433 -21.05 -15.01 2.71
CA ILE A 433 -20.12 -15.62 1.75
C ILE A 433 -19.11 -16.49 2.50
N LEU A 434 -18.56 -16.02 3.62
CA LEU A 434 -17.58 -16.77 4.40
C LEU A 434 -18.18 -18.05 4.98
N ILE A 435 -19.35 -17.96 5.62
CA ILE A 435 -20.04 -19.14 6.15
C ILE A 435 -20.51 -20.07 5.03
N ALA A 436 -20.98 -19.54 3.89
CA ALA A 436 -21.35 -20.35 2.72
C ALA A 436 -20.14 -21.04 2.09
N GLY A 437 -18.99 -20.37 2.04
CA GLY A 437 -17.72 -20.92 1.58
C GLY A 437 -17.24 -22.05 2.48
N ALA A 438 -17.17 -21.81 3.80
CA ALA A 438 -16.81 -22.84 4.77
C ALA A 438 -17.78 -24.02 4.74
N LEU A 439 -19.09 -23.77 4.71
CA LEU A 439 -20.12 -24.80 4.61
C LEU A 439 -20.01 -25.61 3.30
N GLY A 440 -19.72 -24.96 2.17
CA GLY A 440 -19.54 -25.63 0.90
C GLY A 440 -18.31 -26.55 0.88
N VAL A 441 -17.18 -26.12 1.48
CA VAL A 441 -16.01 -26.99 1.67
C VAL A 441 -16.36 -28.16 2.60
N ALA A 442 -17.09 -27.90 3.69
CA ALA A 442 -17.51 -28.93 4.63
C ALA A 442 -18.37 -30.01 3.97
N ARG A 443 -19.35 -29.62 3.14
CA ARG A 443 -20.17 -30.54 2.33
C ARG A 443 -19.34 -31.31 1.30
N GLY A 444 -18.35 -30.67 0.70
CA GLY A 444 -17.40 -31.34 -0.20
C GLY A 444 -16.64 -32.46 0.51
N LEU A 445 -16.10 -32.17 1.70
CA LEU A 445 -15.41 -33.15 2.52
C LEU A 445 -16.33 -34.25 3.09
N GLU A 446 -17.54 -33.88 3.53
CA GLU A 446 -18.58 -34.83 3.94
C GLU A 446 -18.88 -35.83 2.82
N TYR A 447 -19.03 -35.34 1.59
CA TYR A 447 -19.25 -36.18 0.41
C TYR A 447 -18.07 -37.15 0.18
N LEU A 448 -16.82 -36.67 0.28
CA LEU A 448 -15.64 -37.51 0.15
C LEU A 448 -15.56 -38.58 1.25
N HIS A 449 -15.94 -38.22 2.48
CA HIS A 449 -15.79 -39.09 3.66
C HIS A 449 -16.92 -40.14 3.79
N HIS A 450 -18.15 -39.75 3.46
CA HIS A 450 -19.37 -40.55 3.68
C HIS A 450 -20.20 -40.76 2.40
N GLY A 451 -20.24 -39.78 1.50
CA GLY A 451 -21.04 -39.81 0.27
C GLY A 451 -20.52 -40.78 -0.80
N CYS A 452 -19.20 -40.98 -0.90
CA CYS A 452 -18.59 -41.91 -1.85
C CYS A 452 -18.75 -43.38 -1.41
N ARG A 453 -18.84 -44.30 -2.39
CA ARG A 453 -18.88 -45.76 -2.14
C ARG A 453 -17.62 -46.24 -1.41
N THR A 454 -16.47 -45.73 -1.84
CA THR A 454 -15.17 -45.87 -1.16
C THR A 454 -14.82 -44.51 -0.58
N ARG A 455 -14.45 -44.46 0.70
CA ARG A 455 -14.11 -43.21 1.38
C ARG A 455 -12.87 -42.60 0.73
N ILE A 456 -12.86 -41.29 0.52
CA ILE A 456 -11.72 -40.55 -0.02
C ILE A 456 -11.22 -39.61 1.07
N VAL A 457 -9.92 -39.67 1.41
CA VAL A 457 -9.26 -38.73 2.32
C VAL A 457 -8.32 -37.87 1.50
N HIS A 458 -8.41 -36.54 1.60
CA HIS A 458 -7.77 -35.59 0.70
C HIS A 458 -6.29 -35.30 1.04
N PHE A 459 -5.98 -35.16 2.33
CA PHE A 459 -4.66 -34.83 2.91
C PHE A 459 -4.03 -33.47 2.58
N ASP A 460 -4.62 -32.68 1.68
CA ASP A 460 -4.11 -31.35 1.35
C ASP A 460 -5.20 -30.28 1.28
N ILE A 461 -6.05 -30.21 2.30
CA ILE A 461 -7.06 -29.14 2.41
C ILE A 461 -6.38 -27.86 2.88
N LYS A 462 -6.45 -26.82 2.04
CA LYS A 462 -5.89 -25.49 2.26
C LYS A 462 -6.55 -24.48 1.31
N PRO A 463 -6.45 -23.17 1.56
CA PRO A 463 -7.09 -22.16 0.71
C PRO A 463 -6.74 -22.28 -0.78
N GLN A 464 -5.48 -22.60 -1.11
CA GLN A 464 -5.01 -22.71 -2.50
C GLN A 464 -5.67 -23.86 -3.27
N ASN A 465 -6.20 -24.86 -2.57
CA ASN A 465 -6.86 -26.04 -3.15
C ASN A 465 -8.40 -25.93 -3.12
N VAL A 466 -8.94 -24.80 -2.67
CA VAL A 466 -10.38 -24.48 -2.75
C VAL A 466 -10.60 -23.41 -3.83
N LEU A 467 -11.14 -23.84 -4.97
CA LEU A 467 -11.46 -22.95 -6.09
C LEU A 467 -12.85 -22.37 -5.93
N LEU A 468 -13.09 -21.17 -6.45
CA LEU A 468 -14.41 -20.55 -6.50
C LEU A 468 -14.89 -20.52 -7.95
N ASP A 469 -16.14 -20.92 -8.20
CA ASP A 469 -16.77 -20.72 -9.50
C ASP A 469 -17.41 -19.32 -9.63
N HIS A 470 -18.07 -19.05 -10.77
CA HIS A 470 -18.69 -17.77 -11.07
C HIS A 470 -19.80 -17.35 -10.07
N ASN A 471 -20.32 -18.29 -9.27
CA ASN A 471 -21.31 -18.02 -8.23
C ASN A 471 -20.69 -17.96 -6.83
N LEU A 472 -19.36 -17.90 -6.72
CA LEU A 472 -18.60 -17.98 -5.47
C LEU A 472 -18.83 -19.30 -4.71
N CYS A 473 -19.25 -20.36 -5.41
CA CYS A 473 -19.39 -21.68 -4.80
C CYS A 473 -18.01 -22.35 -4.69
N PRO A 474 -17.61 -22.83 -3.50
CA PRO A 474 -16.32 -23.48 -3.31
C PRO A 474 -16.28 -24.88 -3.93
N LYS A 475 -15.15 -25.22 -4.53
CA LYS A 475 -14.85 -26.53 -5.11
C LYS A 475 -13.50 -27.02 -4.62
N VAL A 476 -13.49 -28.13 -3.90
CA VAL A 476 -12.26 -28.81 -3.49
C VAL A 476 -11.55 -29.37 -4.72
N SER A 477 -10.25 -29.11 -4.83
CA SER A 477 -9.38 -29.47 -5.95
C SER A 477 -8.05 -30.04 -5.46
N ASP A 478 -7.22 -30.51 -6.39
CA ASP A 478 -5.90 -31.09 -6.12
C ASP A 478 -5.90 -32.36 -5.26
N PHE A 479 -6.41 -33.44 -5.85
CA PHE A 479 -6.44 -34.77 -5.26
C PHE A 479 -5.08 -35.51 -5.35
N GLY A 480 -3.97 -34.79 -5.61
CA GLY A 480 -2.64 -35.41 -5.81
C GLY A 480 -2.13 -36.20 -4.61
N LEU A 481 -2.59 -35.86 -3.40
CA LEU A 481 -2.27 -36.56 -2.15
C LEU A 481 -3.41 -37.47 -1.65
N ALA A 482 -4.54 -37.51 -2.34
CA ALA A 482 -5.74 -38.19 -1.87
C ALA A 482 -5.60 -39.72 -1.84
N LYS A 483 -6.36 -40.37 -0.94
CA LYS A 483 -6.36 -41.83 -0.75
C LYS A 483 -7.76 -42.41 -0.65
N LEU A 484 -7.94 -43.57 -1.28
CA LEU A 484 -9.15 -44.39 -1.17
C LEU A 484 -9.03 -45.31 0.04
N CYS A 485 -10.04 -45.31 0.91
CA CYS A 485 -10.10 -46.09 2.14
C CYS A 485 -11.38 -46.95 2.18
N GLY A 486 -11.28 -48.20 2.67
CA GLY A 486 -12.45 -49.03 2.92
C GLY A 486 -13.34 -48.42 4.01
N ARG A 487 -14.67 -48.53 3.91
CA ARG A 487 -15.58 -47.98 4.94
C ARG A 487 -15.41 -48.61 6.33
N LYS A 488 -14.92 -49.85 6.39
CA LYS A 488 -14.61 -50.59 7.64
C LYS A 488 -13.21 -50.30 8.19
N GLU A 489 -12.39 -49.56 7.44
CA GLU A 489 -11.03 -49.20 7.80
C GLU A 489 -10.99 -47.72 8.15
N SER A 490 -10.75 -47.42 9.42
CA SER A 490 -10.63 -46.04 9.92
C SER A 490 -9.18 -45.56 10.00
N ILE A 491 -8.21 -46.45 9.80
CA ILE A 491 -6.79 -46.24 10.16
C ILE A 491 -5.93 -46.39 8.92
N LEU A 492 -5.12 -45.37 8.62
CA LEU A 492 -4.20 -45.35 7.49
C LEU A 492 -2.77 -45.62 7.94
N SER A 493 -2.16 -46.70 7.46
CA SER A 493 -0.73 -46.97 7.62
C SER A 493 0.07 -46.12 6.63
N LEU A 494 0.37 -44.87 6.99
CA LEU A 494 1.21 -43.98 6.18
C LEU A 494 2.65 -44.01 6.69
N LEU A 495 3.60 -44.21 5.77
CA LEU A 495 5.05 -44.22 6.01
C LEU A 495 5.70 -42.83 5.81
N ASP A 496 5.01 -41.90 5.12
CA ASP A 496 5.52 -40.56 4.81
C ASP A 496 4.58 -39.46 5.31
N THR A 497 5.14 -38.41 5.91
CA THR A 497 4.42 -37.17 6.22
C THR A 497 3.96 -36.50 4.92
N ARG A 498 2.66 -36.24 4.78
CA ARG A 498 2.03 -35.63 3.60
C ARG A 498 1.19 -34.44 3.99
N GLY A 499 1.09 -33.45 3.09
CA GLY A 499 0.28 -32.25 3.27
C GLY A 499 1.13 -30.97 3.35
N THR A 500 0.46 -29.84 3.52
CA THR A 500 1.08 -28.51 3.56
C THR A 500 1.32 -28.04 4.99
N ILE A 501 2.57 -27.64 5.32
CA ILE A 501 2.96 -27.12 6.64
C ILE A 501 1.98 -26.01 7.08
N GLY A 502 1.47 -26.12 8.31
CA GLY A 502 0.42 -25.24 8.84
C GLY A 502 -0.99 -25.85 8.82
N TYR A 503 -1.26 -26.84 7.96
CA TYR A 503 -2.57 -27.53 7.87
C TYR A 503 -2.46 -29.04 8.16
N ILE A 504 -1.23 -29.56 8.34
CA ILE A 504 -0.97 -30.97 8.65
C ILE A 504 -1.43 -31.28 10.08
N ALA A 505 -2.31 -32.27 10.20
CA ALA A 505 -2.78 -32.76 11.50
C ALA A 505 -1.64 -33.42 12.30
N PRO A 506 -1.60 -33.25 13.63
CA PRO A 506 -0.48 -33.70 14.46
C PRO A 506 -0.22 -35.22 14.40
N GLU A 507 -1.26 -36.03 14.23
CA GLU A 507 -1.15 -37.48 14.08
C GLU A 507 -0.46 -37.91 12.77
N VAL A 508 -0.41 -37.04 11.76
CA VAL A 508 0.25 -37.32 10.47
C VAL A 508 1.76 -37.30 10.60
N PHE A 509 2.31 -36.47 11.50
CA PHE A 509 3.76 -36.42 11.77
C PHE A 509 4.18 -37.07 13.09
N SER A 510 3.24 -37.31 14.02
CA SER A 510 3.52 -37.98 15.30
C SER A 510 2.38 -38.87 15.76
N ARG A 511 2.63 -40.17 15.84
CA ARG A 511 1.65 -41.18 16.29
C ARG A 511 1.23 -41.02 17.76
N VAL A 512 1.94 -40.20 18.54
CA VAL A 512 1.59 -39.89 19.93
C VAL A 512 0.20 -39.24 20.02
N TYR A 513 -0.20 -38.49 18.99
CA TYR A 513 -1.50 -37.81 18.95
C TYR A 513 -2.64 -38.70 18.45
N GLY A 514 -2.36 -39.93 17.99
CA GLY A 514 -3.35 -40.88 17.51
C GLY A 514 -3.02 -41.43 16.13
N GLN A 515 -4.04 -41.97 15.47
CA GLN A 515 -3.93 -42.64 14.19
C GLN A 515 -4.48 -41.79 13.05
N VAL A 516 -3.77 -41.80 11.91
CA VAL A 516 -4.14 -41.07 10.71
C VAL A 516 -5.44 -41.63 10.14
N SER A 517 -6.40 -40.74 9.90
CA SER A 517 -7.74 -41.09 9.40
C SER A 517 -8.34 -39.93 8.60
N HIS A 518 -9.60 -40.03 8.20
CA HIS A 518 -10.38 -38.92 7.64
C HIS A 518 -10.46 -37.69 8.58
N LYS A 519 -10.22 -37.87 9.88
CA LYS A 519 -10.11 -36.77 10.85
C LYS A 519 -8.89 -35.86 10.62
N SER A 520 -7.93 -36.30 9.81
CA SER A 520 -6.81 -35.44 9.38
C SER A 520 -7.30 -34.31 8.48
N ASP A 521 -8.22 -34.60 7.56
CA ASP A 521 -8.86 -33.56 6.73
C ASP A 521 -9.73 -32.62 7.56
N VAL A 522 -10.37 -33.11 8.63
CA VAL A 522 -11.14 -32.29 9.57
C VAL A 522 -10.24 -31.24 10.22
N TYR A 523 -9.03 -31.62 10.63
CA TYR A 523 -8.06 -30.69 11.19
C TYR A 523 -7.64 -29.62 10.17
N SER A 524 -7.29 -30.05 8.95
CA SER A 524 -6.93 -29.13 7.87
C SER A 524 -8.08 -28.17 7.52
N TYR A 525 -9.33 -28.65 7.53
CA TYR A 525 -10.53 -27.82 7.40
C TYR A 525 -10.65 -26.79 8.53
N GLY A 526 -10.42 -27.19 9.78
CA GLY A 526 -10.43 -26.28 10.93
C GLY A 526 -9.42 -25.15 10.78
N MET A 527 -8.19 -25.46 10.36
CA MET A 527 -7.14 -24.47 10.09
C MET A 527 -7.56 -23.51 8.96
N LEU A 528 -8.15 -24.02 7.89
CA LEU A 528 -8.68 -23.23 6.78
C LEU A 528 -9.80 -22.27 7.24
N VAL A 529 -10.73 -22.73 8.08
CA VAL A 529 -11.80 -21.89 8.63
C VAL A 529 -11.24 -20.80 9.54
N LEU A 530 -10.29 -21.13 10.41
CA LEU A 530 -9.67 -20.14 11.30
C LEU A 530 -8.86 -19.09 10.54
N GLU A 531 -8.25 -19.45 9.41
CA GLU A 531 -7.57 -18.50 8.53
C GLU A 531 -8.53 -17.56 7.79
N MET A 532 -9.69 -18.08 7.34
CA MET A 532 -10.76 -17.27 6.77
C MET A 532 -11.22 -16.18 7.74
N ILE A 533 -11.25 -16.48 9.04
CA ILE A 533 -11.65 -15.51 10.09
C ILE A 533 -10.47 -14.64 10.53
N GLY A 534 -9.30 -15.23 10.76
CA GLY A 534 -8.09 -14.56 11.27
C GLY A 534 -7.52 -13.51 10.32
N SER A 535 -7.88 -13.55 9.03
CA SER A 535 -7.63 -12.48 8.07
C SER A 535 -8.30 -11.15 8.45
N ARG A 536 -9.33 -11.15 9.30
CA ARG A 536 -9.96 -9.94 9.88
C ARG A 536 -9.28 -9.43 11.16
N ALA A 537 -8.41 -10.22 11.80
CA ALA A 537 -7.98 -9.99 13.19
C ALA A 537 -6.48 -9.71 13.39
N LYS A 538 -5.65 -9.66 12.34
CA LYS A 538 -4.23 -9.31 12.50
C LYS A 538 -4.08 -7.85 12.96
N PRO A 539 -3.56 -7.57 14.17
CA PRO A 539 -3.16 -6.22 14.55
C PRO A 539 -1.90 -5.87 13.77
N SER A 540 -1.90 -4.72 13.09
CA SER A 540 -0.70 -4.12 12.53
C SER A 540 0.33 -3.89 13.64
N THR A 541 1.32 -4.77 13.75
CA THR A 541 2.48 -4.58 14.63
C THR A 541 3.73 -5.11 13.92
N GLU A 542 4.36 -4.22 13.15
CA GLU A 542 5.81 -4.15 13.15
C GLU A 542 6.24 -3.30 14.36
N GLU A 543 7.28 -3.78 15.05
CA GLU A 543 8.05 -3.18 16.16
C GLU A 543 7.93 -3.91 17.50
N THR A 544 8.67 -5.01 17.62
CA THR A 544 9.79 -5.15 18.58
C THR A 544 10.35 -6.56 18.46
N ALA A 545 11.45 -6.70 17.72
CA ALA A 545 12.33 -7.85 17.84
C ALA A 545 13.01 -7.80 19.22
N SER A 546 12.41 -8.43 20.22
CA SER A 546 13.16 -9.09 21.31
C SER A 546 12.28 -10.10 22.04
N THR A 547 12.64 -11.38 21.90
CA THR A 547 12.32 -12.46 22.86
C THR A 547 10.85 -12.62 23.29
N LYS A 548 9.98 -13.02 22.37
CA LYS A 548 8.84 -13.91 22.68
C LYS A 548 8.75 -15.01 21.61
N SER A 549 8.85 -16.25 22.06
CA SER A 549 8.56 -17.45 21.26
C SER A 549 7.31 -17.24 20.41
N SER A 550 7.38 -17.51 19.11
CA SER A 550 6.23 -17.41 18.20
C SER A 550 5.07 -18.20 18.78
N VAL A 551 4.05 -17.50 19.30
CA VAL A 551 2.85 -18.13 19.85
C VAL A 551 2.14 -18.83 18.70
N TYR A 552 1.93 -20.14 18.82
CA TYR A 552 1.27 -20.99 17.83
C TYR A 552 -0.09 -20.37 17.44
N PHE A 553 -0.39 -20.26 16.14
CA PHE A 553 -1.52 -19.48 15.61
C PHE A 553 -2.90 -19.76 16.26
N PRO A 554 -3.24 -20.97 16.70
CA PRO A 554 -4.45 -21.19 17.50
C PRO A 554 -4.45 -20.66 18.94
N GLU A 555 -3.29 -20.47 19.58
CA GLU A 555 -3.21 -20.08 21.00
C GLU A 555 -3.72 -18.67 21.29
N TRP A 556 -3.48 -17.70 20.40
CA TRP A 556 -3.96 -16.32 20.60
C TRP A 556 -5.48 -16.21 20.49
N ILE A 557 -6.12 -17.10 19.72
CA ILE A 557 -7.59 -17.16 19.56
C ILE A 557 -8.24 -17.58 20.88
N TYR A 558 -7.67 -18.55 21.59
CA TYR A 558 -8.12 -18.90 22.94
C TYR A 558 -7.94 -17.75 23.93
N THR A 559 -6.82 -17.01 23.82
CA THR A 559 -6.58 -15.85 24.71
C THR A 559 -7.59 -14.73 24.46
N ASP A 560 -7.99 -14.48 23.21
CA ASP A 560 -9.04 -13.50 22.87
C ASP A 560 -10.42 -13.92 23.40
N LEU A 561 -10.75 -15.21 23.33
CA LEU A 561 -11.99 -15.77 23.89
C LEU A 561 -12.03 -15.72 25.43
N GLU A 562 -10.88 -15.88 26.09
CA GLU A 562 -10.74 -15.82 27.57
C GLU A 562 -10.81 -14.39 28.13
N MET A 563 -10.42 -13.36 27.36
CA MET A 563 -10.43 -11.96 27.82
C MET A 563 -11.83 -11.35 28.01
N GLY A 564 -12.87 -11.94 27.40
CA GLY A 564 -14.27 -11.56 27.60
C GLY A 564 -14.64 -10.12 27.19
N ASP A 565 -15.95 -9.83 27.24
CA ASP A 565 -16.62 -8.57 26.82
C ASP A 565 -16.21 -7.31 27.63
N SER A 566 -15.20 -7.42 28.52
CA SER A 566 -14.84 -6.38 29.50
C SER A 566 -13.74 -5.41 29.02
N GLY A 567 -13.20 -5.63 27.81
CA GLY A 567 -12.07 -4.83 27.28
C GLY A 567 -12.27 -4.24 25.87
N ARG A 568 -13.38 -4.54 25.18
CA ARG A 568 -13.65 -3.95 23.85
C ARG A 568 -14.19 -2.52 24.02
N PRO A 569 -13.56 -1.49 23.40
CA PRO A 569 -14.29 -0.26 23.13
C PRO A 569 -15.50 -0.65 22.28
N LYS A 570 -16.72 -0.32 22.73
CA LYS A 570 -17.93 -0.43 21.89
C LYS A 570 -17.76 0.51 20.69
N GLY A 571 -17.13 0.00 19.64
CA GLY A 571 -17.04 0.64 18.34
C GLY A 571 -18.41 0.61 17.69
N ASN A 572 -18.94 1.79 17.35
CA ASN A 572 -20.15 1.89 16.54
C ASN A 572 -19.90 1.20 15.19
N GLY A 573 -20.59 0.09 14.93
CA GLY A 573 -20.85 -0.38 13.56
C GLY A 573 -20.44 -1.79 13.16
N ILE A 574 -20.05 -2.71 14.06
CA ILE A 574 -20.06 -4.14 13.71
C ILE A 574 -21.49 -4.64 13.87
N ASN A 575 -22.11 -5.07 12.77
CA ASN A 575 -23.46 -5.64 12.80
C ASN A 575 -23.45 -6.92 13.65
N PHE A 576 -24.36 -7.02 14.63
CA PHE A 576 -24.48 -8.12 15.58
C PHE A 576 -24.44 -9.51 14.91
N GLN A 577 -25.03 -9.64 13.71
CA GLN A 577 -25.10 -10.88 12.95
C GLN A 577 -23.75 -11.35 12.37
N GLU A 578 -22.86 -10.44 11.97
CA GLU A 578 -21.51 -10.82 11.51
C GLU A 578 -20.64 -11.30 12.67
N GLU A 579 -20.81 -10.71 13.85
CA GLU A 579 -20.11 -11.14 15.06
C GLU A 579 -20.55 -12.55 15.48
N GLU A 580 -21.85 -12.87 15.40
CA GLU A 580 -22.36 -14.22 15.65
C GLU A 580 -21.84 -15.25 14.63
N ILE A 581 -21.78 -14.90 13.34
CA ILE A 581 -21.22 -15.77 12.30
C ILE A 581 -19.72 -16.02 12.57
N ALA A 582 -18.96 -14.98 12.86
CA ALA A 582 -17.53 -15.10 13.16
C ALA A 582 -17.29 -15.95 14.42
N LYS A 583 -18.08 -15.75 15.48
CA LYS A 583 -18.04 -16.59 16.70
C LYS A 583 -18.36 -18.05 16.38
N LYS A 584 -19.41 -18.32 15.60
CA LYS A 584 -19.79 -19.68 15.18
C LYS A 584 -18.65 -20.37 14.43
N MET A 585 -18.14 -19.73 13.39
CA MET A 585 -17.06 -20.30 12.58
C MET A 585 -15.80 -20.52 13.41
N THR A 586 -15.50 -19.64 14.37
CA THR A 586 -14.36 -19.78 15.29
C THR A 586 -14.53 -21.02 16.15
N LEU A 587 -15.68 -21.20 16.80
CA LEU A 587 -15.95 -22.37 17.64
C LEU A 587 -15.86 -23.68 16.84
N VAL A 588 -16.45 -23.73 15.66
CA VAL A 588 -16.37 -24.90 14.77
C VAL A 588 -14.92 -25.17 14.36
N GLY A 589 -14.16 -24.13 13.98
CA GLY A 589 -12.75 -24.24 13.66
C GLY A 589 -11.93 -24.82 14.82
N LEU A 590 -12.16 -24.34 16.05
CA LEU A 590 -11.49 -24.82 17.27
C LEU A 590 -11.83 -26.27 17.60
N TRP A 591 -13.07 -26.71 17.39
CA TRP A 591 -13.46 -28.12 17.52
C TRP A 591 -12.76 -29.00 16.49
N CYS A 592 -12.53 -28.49 15.29
CA CYS A 592 -11.87 -29.23 14.22
C CYS A 592 -10.35 -29.41 14.45
N ILE A 593 -9.69 -28.50 15.17
CA ILE A 593 -8.22 -28.54 15.38
C ILE A 593 -7.77 -29.21 16.69
N GLN A 594 -8.64 -29.97 17.35
CA GLN A 594 -8.28 -30.70 18.57
C GLN A 594 -7.09 -31.63 18.34
N SER A 595 -6.19 -31.74 19.33
CA SER A 595 -4.93 -32.50 19.20
C SER A 595 -5.20 -33.98 18.89
N SER A 596 -6.18 -34.59 19.57
CA SER A 596 -6.60 -35.97 19.30
C SER A 596 -7.63 -36.03 18.17
N PRO A 597 -7.46 -36.93 17.18
CA PRO A 597 -8.47 -37.19 16.13
C PRO A 597 -9.83 -37.66 16.67
N SER A 598 -9.88 -38.30 17.84
CA SER A 598 -11.13 -38.77 18.46
C SER A 598 -12.04 -37.62 18.86
N ASP A 599 -11.45 -36.49 19.26
CA ASP A 599 -12.16 -35.37 19.88
C ASP A 599 -12.69 -34.39 18.83
N ARG A 600 -12.21 -34.51 17.59
CA ARG A 600 -12.70 -33.74 16.45
C ARG A 600 -14.07 -34.26 16.03
N PRO A 601 -15.02 -33.38 15.65
CA PRO A 601 -16.27 -33.82 15.06
C PRO A 601 -16.04 -34.55 13.71
N SER A 602 -17.03 -35.33 13.27
CA SER A 602 -17.08 -35.83 11.90
C SER A 602 -17.57 -34.72 10.95
N MET A 603 -17.30 -34.83 9.65
CA MET A 603 -17.65 -33.76 8.70
C MET A 603 -19.17 -33.53 8.56
N ASP A 604 -19.98 -34.57 8.70
CA ASP A 604 -21.44 -34.48 8.82
C ASP A 604 -21.84 -33.65 10.05
N ARG A 605 -21.20 -33.90 11.20
CA ARG A 605 -21.42 -33.10 12.41
C ARG A 605 -20.94 -31.67 12.25
N VAL A 606 -19.84 -31.42 11.53
CA VAL A 606 -19.36 -30.07 11.21
C VAL A 606 -20.38 -29.31 10.37
N VAL A 607 -20.98 -29.95 9.35
CA VAL A 607 -22.06 -29.36 8.55
C VAL A 607 -23.25 -28.99 9.45
N GLU A 608 -23.68 -29.90 10.33
CA GLU A 608 -24.74 -29.62 11.31
C GLU A 608 -24.41 -28.43 12.24
N MET A 609 -23.17 -28.35 12.73
CA MET A 609 -22.73 -27.27 13.62
C MET A 609 -22.70 -25.91 12.90
N MET A 610 -22.36 -25.90 11.61
CA MET A 610 -22.34 -24.69 10.78
C MET A 610 -23.75 -24.20 10.42
N GLU A 611 -24.68 -25.13 10.15
CA GLU A 611 -26.08 -24.84 9.83
C GLU A 611 -26.94 -24.54 11.07
N GLY A 612 -26.59 -25.11 12.23
CA GLY A 612 -27.33 -25.00 13.49
C GLY A 612 -27.18 -23.67 14.23
N SER A 613 -27.79 -23.55 15.42
CA SER A 613 -27.72 -22.34 16.26
C SER A 613 -26.36 -22.19 16.95
N LEU A 614 -25.88 -20.95 17.11
CA LEU A 614 -24.67 -20.64 17.87
C LEU A 614 -24.79 -21.07 19.34
N ASP A 615 -25.97 -20.93 19.95
CA ASP A 615 -26.23 -21.27 21.35
C ASP A 615 -26.07 -22.76 21.67
N ALA A 616 -26.03 -23.61 20.64
CA ALA A 616 -25.83 -25.06 20.78
C ALA A 616 -24.35 -25.47 20.78
N LEU A 617 -23.42 -24.51 20.62
CA LEU A 617 -21.98 -24.77 20.54
C LEU A 617 -21.27 -24.42 21.84
N ASP A 618 -20.68 -25.43 22.48
CA ASP A 618 -19.77 -25.24 23.60
C ASP A 618 -18.36 -24.85 23.13
N VAL A 619 -17.61 -24.14 23.98
CA VAL A 619 -16.20 -23.84 23.73
C VAL A 619 -15.37 -25.12 23.93
N PRO A 620 -14.60 -25.57 22.91
CA PRO A 620 -13.77 -26.77 23.04
C PRO A 620 -12.58 -26.54 23.97
N PRO A 621 -12.02 -27.60 24.57
CA PRO A 621 -10.82 -27.48 25.40
C PRO A 621 -9.62 -26.98 24.60
N LYS A 622 -8.70 -26.28 25.27
CA LYS A 622 -7.47 -25.78 24.66
C LYS A 622 -6.57 -26.98 24.25
N PRO A 623 -6.10 -27.06 22.99
CA PRO A 623 -5.26 -28.17 22.54
C PRO A 623 -3.93 -28.20 23.29
N VAL A 624 -3.59 -29.35 23.87
CA VAL A 624 -2.29 -29.57 24.54
C VAL A 624 -1.36 -30.25 23.55
N LEU A 625 -0.46 -29.49 22.92
CA LEU A 625 0.66 -30.06 22.18
C LEU A 625 1.71 -30.54 23.18
N GLN A 626 1.63 -31.80 23.59
CA GLN A 626 2.74 -32.45 24.30
C GLN A 626 3.92 -32.56 23.33
N VAL A 627 4.94 -31.75 23.51
CA VAL A 627 6.24 -31.93 22.86
C VAL A 627 6.90 -33.13 23.53
N PRO A 628 7.15 -34.27 22.85
CA PRO A 628 7.88 -35.36 23.47
C PRO A 628 9.33 -34.88 23.66
N LEU A 629 9.76 -34.75 24.91
CA LEU A 629 11.18 -34.78 25.24
C LEU A 629 11.71 -36.13 24.76
N LEU A 630 12.73 -36.10 23.91
CA LEU A 630 13.43 -37.28 23.44
C LEU A 630 14.19 -37.89 24.63
N GLU A 631 13.52 -38.68 25.46
CA GLU A 631 14.20 -39.60 26.38
C GLU A 631 14.40 -40.94 25.69
N SER A 632 15.66 -41.29 25.48
CA SER A 632 16.08 -42.57 24.95
C SER A 632 15.85 -43.67 26.00
N SER A 633 14.97 -44.63 25.73
CA SER A 633 15.14 -46.00 26.24
C SER A 633 14.25 -47.01 25.52
N THR A 634 14.93 -47.87 24.75
CA THR A 634 14.73 -49.33 24.57
C THR A 634 13.36 -49.91 24.20
N LEU A 635 13.39 -50.60 23.05
CA LEU A 635 12.47 -51.58 22.46
C LEU A 635 11.70 -52.51 23.43
N SER A 636 10.45 -52.79 23.06
CA SER A 636 9.89 -54.15 23.11
C SER A 636 8.91 -54.37 21.95
N GLU A 637 9.12 -55.46 21.23
CA GLU A 637 8.31 -55.99 20.13
C GLU A 637 6.94 -56.50 20.61
N ASP A 638 6.11 -56.82 19.61
CA ASP A 638 4.81 -57.50 19.63
C ASP A 638 3.56 -56.63 19.89
N ILE A 639 2.87 -56.30 18.79
CA ILE A 639 1.46 -56.66 18.59
C ILE A 639 1.22 -56.75 17.07
N SER A 640 1.03 -57.98 16.59
CA SER A 640 0.50 -58.29 15.27
C SER A 640 -0.98 -57.94 15.21
N VAL A 641 -1.35 -56.94 14.40
CA VAL A 641 -2.73 -56.79 13.91
C VAL A 641 -2.65 -56.56 12.42
N TYR A 642 -3.25 -57.48 11.66
CA TYR A 642 -3.42 -57.38 10.22
C TYR A 642 -4.08 -56.04 9.85
N THR A 643 -3.35 -55.13 9.21
CA THR A 643 -3.91 -53.96 8.51
C THR A 643 -3.78 -54.19 7.01
N GLU A 644 -4.91 -54.42 6.35
CA GLU A 644 -4.99 -54.40 4.89
C GLU A 644 -4.70 -52.98 4.37
N VAL A 645 -3.90 -52.92 3.30
CA VAL A 645 -3.30 -51.70 2.75
C VAL A 645 -4.25 -51.06 1.75
N CYS A 646 -4.47 -49.75 1.87
CA CYS A 646 -5.18 -48.97 0.85
C CYS A 646 -4.41 -48.99 -0.49
N SER A 647 -4.95 -49.68 -1.50
CA SER A 647 -4.34 -49.83 -2.82
C SER A 647 -4.31 -48.52 -3.61
N VAL A 648 -3.16 -48.24 -4.23
CA VAL A 648 -2.98 -47.16 -5.21
C VAL A 648 -3.53 -47.65 -6.55
N ASN A 649 -4.72 -47.19 -6.94
CA ASN A 649 -5.13 -47.27 -8.33
C ASN A 649 -5.02 -45.88 -8.95
N THR A 650 -4.03 -45.74 -9.83
CA THR A 650 -3.91 -44.66 -10.81
C THR A 650 -5.18 -44.60 -11.64
N VAL A 651 -5.84 -43.44 -11.67
CA VAL A 651 -6.83 -43.07 -12.68
C VAL A 651 -6.13 -42.20 -13.72
#